data_AF-A0AA35KV86-F1
#
_entry.id   AF-A0AA35KV86-F1
#
_cell.length_a   1.000
_cell.length_b   1.000
_cell.length_c   1.000
_cell.angle_alpha   90.00
_cell.angle_beta   90.00
_cell.angle_gamma   90.00
#
_symmetry.space_group_name_H-M   'P 1'
#
loop_
_entity.id
_entity.type
_entity.pdbx_description
1 polymer ?
#
loop_
_entity_poly.entity_id
_entity_poly.type
_entity_poly.pdbx_seq_one_letter_code
_entity_poly.pdbx_strand_id
1 'polypeptide(L)'
;MTLHEIVQTAASLYPERRAVCFDECINKVPVIYTYKTVINLATELTDFLKKHCNFTERFEIGLYCYPGINLPSWIIGILQVPAAYSPIDPDAPPNLSAYFMKKCNFQYVLVEKDRVDKFTVAHGHLFCHNSFEIPKVGLILFQRKGSNIEHLNDNNESYAVPSGLEAQALDQLETKPFKDLLDVRQQHSIAYIFHTSGTTGIPKIVSVPHKCILPNILHLRDVFKVTPDDTVFMASPLTFDPSVIELFIALASGASLLIVPNLIKMMPQELSEVLFQHHRVSVLQATPTLLRRFGVQRIKSTVLSADTSLRILALGGEAFPGLNVLRSWRGKGNKTHVFNIYGITEVSCWATCYKVPEEVFSSDHRFDSLVPLGTPLSGTTVEVKDANGSAVLEGEGQVFIGGEERVCFLDDEVTLPKGTMRATGDFVRVKDTEMFFLGRKDNQIKRHGKRLSIEYVQQIAEGYCQAETCAVIWYQLEKLILFVVPKGNLKKRDILKKLQERLPSHAVPDEVLLIDTLPFTSHGKMDVSELSRIYGSHLNSRRCDSKLKENELWERLQHLWKAVLNFPDESTSILKESRFLHSGGDSLKSLQFHDEIEHMVGKPVPGLLEIILSRSIEEVYRHILKTVFPSENLKLSCNNAVKRKLSESSREEPSKKYVQLKPERSPVVESNFVGFTAVTRGNRLLSMGDPLKNHSNTEQAGESEVLPSVRDKTIVSSANMAEDDSILNTPVHENLGQTAEKLMLHLRWKSDLGKCVDASPLVVTEKLSAFVYIGSHSHVIQAIDLYSGKVKWERNLADRIESSACVSRCGNFLVVGCYNGLVYVLRRSDGETHWTFATEDAVKSSPAVDPSTGVVFIGSHDRHVYALDIYRKECVWKLHSEAGAVFSSPHLNLLPHHLYIATLGGLLLAVNPITGNAIWKSFCGKPIFSSPHCNKDCVCVGCVDGNLYCFSHFGEKIWKFSSNGPIFSSPCISDFSSDIFFGSHDNFTYCCSTEGNLLWKFETTSTVYAIPFVFHHPALQGETLLAVASTDGKIWILNAKTGLVEGEEKLPGEVFSSPVVWGTTIIVGCRNNYIYCFDLCVSKTKYGV
;
A
#
# COMPACT_ATOMS: atom_id res chain seq x y z
N MET A 1 33.91 24.07 6.77
CA MET A 1 33.67 24.12 5.32
C MET A 1 32.33 23.46 5.03
N THR A 2 31.39 24.18 4.43
CA THR A 2 30.03 23.73 4.09
C THR A 2 29.85 23.61 2.57
N LEU A 3 28.67 23.15 2.14
CA LEU A 3 28.32 23.09 0.71
C LEU A 3 28.11 24.49 0.08
N HIS A 4 27.63 25.48 0.84
CA HIS A 4 27.48 26.83 0.29
C HIS A 4 28.84 27.56 0.21
N GLU A 5 29.75 27.33 1.16
CA GLU A 5 31.08 27.96 1.19
C GLU A 5 31.95 27.54 -0.01
N ILE A 6 31.91 26.27 -0.42
CA ILE A 6 32.65 25.83 -1.63
C ILE A 6 32.10 26.47 -2.91
N VAL A 7 30.78 26.70 -2.98
CA VAL A 7 30.15 27.35 -4.14
C VAL A 7 30.41 28.86 -4.13
N GLN A 8 30.37 29.52 -2.98
CA GLN A 8 30.79 30.92 -2.82
C GLN A 8 32.26 31.11 -3.23
N THR A 9 33.14 30.18 -2.83
CA THR A 9 34.55 30.17 -3.23
C THR A 9 34.69 30.11 -4.76
N ALA A 10 34.03 29.14 -5.42
CA ALA A 10 34.03 29.04 -6.88
C ALA A 10 33.41 30.26 -7.56
N ALA A 11 32.31 30.80 -7.02
CA ALA A 11 31.65 32.00 -7.54
C ALA A 11 32.53 33.26 -7.45
N SER A 12 33.38 33.37 -6.42
CA SER A 12 34.34 34.48 -6.30
C SER A 12 35.44 34.44 -7.36
N LEU A 13 35.81 33.24 -7.82
CA LEU A 13 36.81 33.02 -8.88
C LEU A 13 36.22 33.14 -10.29
N TYR A 14 34.94 32.77 -10.46
CA TYR A 14 34.28 32.64 -11.76
C TYR A 14 32.94 33.40 -11.89
N PRO A 15 32.80 34.64 -11.40
CA PRO A 15 31.49 35.30 -11.20
C PRO A 15 30.66 35.43 -12.49
N GLU A 16 31.31 35.68 -13.62
CA GLU A 16 30.66 35.89 -14.92
C GLU A 16 30.59 34.60 -15.77
N ARG A 17 31.10 33.45 -15.30
CA ARG A 17 30.92 32.16 -15.99
C ARG A 17 29.48 31.67 -15.81
N ARG A 18 28.99 30.87 -16.76
CA ARG A 18 27.68 30.19 -16.68
C ARG A 18 27.71 29.18 -15.54
N ALA A 19 26.80 29.31 -14.58
CA ALA A 19 26.65 28.41 -13.44
C ALA A 19 25.55 27.38 -13.67
N VAL A 20 24.42 27.81 -14.25
CA VAL A 20 23.29 26.93 -14.55
C VAL A 20 22.61 27.34 -15.86
N CYS A 21 22.21 26.34 -16.63
CA CYS A 21 21.41 26.43 -17.85
C CYS A 21 20.14 25.59 -17.66
N PHE A 22 18.98 26.16 -18.01
CA PHE A 22 17.70 25.47 -18.04
C PHE A 22 17.14 25.51 -19.47
N ASP A 23 16.90 24.33 -20.05
CA ASP A 23 16.39 24.19 -21.41
C ASP A 23 15.04 23.45 -21.42
N GLU A 24 13.97 24.17 -21.78
CA GLU A 24 12.63 23.60 -21.93
C GLU A 24 12.48 22.73 -23.19
N CYS A 25 13.41 22.82 -24.15
CA CYS A 25 13.46 22.08 -25.42
C CYS A 25 12.31 22.36 -26.42
N ILE A 26 11.25 23.05 -26.03
CA ILE A 26 10.08 23.38 -26.89
C ILE A 26 10.33 24.67 -27.69
N ASN A 27 11.36 24.70 -28.55
CA ASN A 27 11.75 25.84 -29.40
C ASN A 27 11.94 27.20 -28.68
N LYS A 28 12.11 27.20 -27.35
CA LYS A 28 12.46 28.38 -26.56
C LYS A 28 13.98 28.50 -26.42
N VAL A 29 14.47 29.73 -26.27
CA VAL A 29 15.88 29.97 -25.96
C VAL A 29 16.17 29.49 -24.52
N PRO A 30 17.24 28.71 -24.28
CA PRO A 30 17.60 28.28 -22.92
C PRO A 30 17.87 29.46 -21.99
N VAL A 31 17.40 29.36 -20.75
CA VAL A 31 17.65 30.37 -19.71
C VAL A 31 19.00 30.05 -19.05
N ILE A 32 19.84 31.06 -18.84
CA ILE A 32 21.20 30.88 -18.31
C ILE A 32 21.46 31.90 -17.21
N TYR A 33 21.93 31.44 -16.05
CA TYR A 33 22.45 32.28 -14.97
C TYR A 33 23.96 32.13 -14.81
N THR A 34 24.64 33.24 -14.53
CA THR A 34 26.05 33.25 -14.12
C THR A 34 26.17 32.94 -12.62
N TYR A 35 27.37 32.62 -12.16
CA TYR A 35 27.66 32.42 -10.73
C TYR A 35 27.21 33.62 -9.88
N LYS A 36 27.48 34.83 -10.37
CA LYS A 36 27.04 36.09 -9.75
C LYS A 36 25.52 36.18 -9.62
N THR A 37 24.75 35.82 -10.65
CA THR A 37 23.28 35.80 -10.57
C THR A 37 22.77 34.76 -9.58
N VAL A 38 23.36 33.55 -9.56
CA VAL A 38 22.99 32.49 -8.61
C VAL A 38 23.24 32.93 -7.16
N ILE A 39 24.42 33.49 -6.86
CA ILE A 39 24.75 33.98 -5.52
C ILE A 39 23.86 35.15 -5.11
N ASN A 40 23.60 36.13 -6.00
CA ASN A 40 22.73 37.27 -5.69
C ASN A 40 21.30 36.81 -5.30
N LEU A 41 20.71 35.88 -6.06
CA LEU A 41 19.38 35.34 -5.77
C LEU A 41 19.38 34.48 -4.49
N ALA A 42 20.47 33.74 -4.24
CA ALA A 42 20.64 33.00 -2.98
C ALA A 42 20.73 33.94 -1.78
N THR A 43 21.43 35.08 -1.90
CA THR A 43 21.50 36.10 -0.85
C THR A 43 20.15 36.77 -0.61
N GLU A 44 19.39 37.11 -1.66
CA GLU A 44 18.01 37.65 -1.51
C GLU A 44 17.09 36.67 -0.75
N LEU A 45 17.18 35.37 -1.03
CA LEU A 45 16.49 34.34 -0.23
C LEU A 45 17.02 34.23 1.21
N THR A 46 18.34 34.31 1.41
CA THR A 46 18.99 34.21 2.72
C THR A 46 18.55 35.33 3.66
N ASP A 47 18.57 36.58 3.17
CA ASP A 47 18.19 37.74 3.97
C ASP A 47 16.68 37.76 4.26
N PHE A 48 15.87 37.25 3.33
CA PHE A 48 14.45 37.01 3.57
C PHE A 48 14.24 35.95 4.67
N LEU A 49 14.90 34.80 4.60
CA LEU A 49 14.79 33.75 5.62
C LEU A 49 15.25 34.25 6.99
N LYS A 50 16.37 34.99 7.06
CA LYS A 50 16.85 35.63 8.30
C LYS A 50 15.82 36.55 8.96
N LYS A 51 14.93 37.15 8.18
CA LYS A 51 13.88 38.08 8.65
C LYS A 51 12.57 37.37 9.04
N HIS A 52 12.22 36.27 8.37
CA HIS A 52 10.90 35.64 8.49
C HIS A 52 10.89 34.28 9.23
N CYS A 53 12.06 33.70 9.51
CA CYS A 53 12.21 32.42 10.19
C CYS A 53 12.91 32.58 11.55
N ASN A 54 12.56 31.71 12.52
CA ASN A 54 13.20 31.64 13.84
C ASN A 54 14.16 30.43 13.92
N PHE A 55 15.43 30.66 14.26
CA PHE A 55 16.51 29.67 14.20
C PHE A 55 16.96 29.15 15.58
N THR A 56 16.07 29.12 16.57
CA THR A 56 16.40 28.73 17.95
C THR A 56 16.60 27.22 18.18
N GLU A 57 16.10 26.37 17.28
CA GLU A 57 16.25 24.90 17.36
C GLU A 57 16.75 24.31 16.03
N ARG A 58 16.79 22.97 15.93
CA ARG A 58 17.08 22.21 14.70
C ARG A 58 16.11 22.68 13.60
N PHE A 59 16.63 23.04 12.44
CA PHE A 59 15.88 23.84 11.47
C PHE A 59 15.91 23.21 10.07
N GLU A 60 14.77 22.68 9.65
CA GLU A 60 14.55 22.06 8.36
C GLU A 60 13.58 22.88 7.50
N ILE A 61 13.95 23.17 6.24
CA ILE A 61 13.08 23.82 5.26
C ILE A 61 12.70 22.84 4.16
N GLY A 62 11.40 22.55 4.04
CA GLY A 62 10.86 21.84 2.89
C GLY A 62 10.93 22.69 1.62
N LEU A 63 11.31 22.12 0.48
CA LEU A 63 11.37 22.80 -0.82
C LEU A 63 10.49 22.07 -1.84
N TYR A 64 9.29 22.60 -2.08
CA TYR A 64 8.28 22.04 -2.99
C TYR A 64 8.39 22.71 -4.37
N CYS A 65 9.14 22.08 -5.28
CA CYS A 65 9.43 22.64 -6.61
C CYS A 65 9.79 21.55 -7.63
N TYR A 66 9.74 21.89 -8.92
CA TYR A 66 10.46 21.12 -9.94
C TYR A 66 11.91 21.63 -10.12
N PRO A 67 12.82 20.80 -10.67
CA PRO A 67 14.14 21.28 -11.08
C PRO A 67 14.04 22.30 -12.21
N GLY A 68 14.50 23.52 -11.95
CA GLY A 68 14.49 24.64 -12.88
C GLY A 68 15.64 25.61 -12.65
N ILE A 69 15.68 26.72 -13.39
CA ILE A 69 16.81 27.68 -13.40
C ILE A 69 17.17 28.24 -12.01
N ASN A 70 16.17 28.42 -11.13
CA ASN A 70 16.36 28.99 -9.80
C ASN A 70 16.82 27.97 -8.74
N LEU A 71 16.76 26.66 -9.03
CA LEU A 71 17.01 25.60 -8.05
C LEU A 71 18.36 25.73 -7.32
N PRO A 72 19.49 26.04 -8.00
CA PRO A 72 20.76 26.29 -7.32
C PRO A 72 20.67 27.44 -6.31
N SER A 73 20.07 28.57 -6.71
CA SER A 73 19.90 29.75 -5.87
C SER A 73 19.06 29.44 -4.63
N TRP A 74 17.98 28.67 -4.79
CA TRP A 74 17.11 28.24 -3.70
C TRP A 74 17.84 27.38 -2.68
N ILE A 75 18.53 26.33 -3.14
CA ILE A 75 19.28 25.42 -2.25
C ILE A 75 20.42 26.16 -1.55
N ILE A 76 21.18 27.00 -2.26
CA ILE A 76 22.28 27.77 -1.66
C ILE A 76 21.75 28.77 -0.63
N GLY A 77 20.61 29.44 -0.89
CA GLY A 77 20.02 30.39 0.04
C GLY A 77 19.47 29.76 1.32
N ILE A 78 18.90 28.55 1.23
CA ILE A 78 18.54 27.75 2.41
C ILE A 78 19.80 27.39 3.20
N LEU A 79 20.85 26.90 2.53
CA LEU A 79 22.07 26.46 3.18
C LEU A 79 22.91 27.59 3.81
N GLN A 80 22.67 28.86 3.46
CA GLN A 80 23.35 30.04 4.03
C GLN A 80 22.73 30.51 5.36
N VAL A 81 21.56 30.02 5.73
CA VAL A 81 21.03 30.09 7.12
C VAL A 81 21.33 28.75 7.83
N PRO A 82 21.08 28.61 9.15
CA PRO A 82 21.37 27.39 9.92
C PRO A 82 20.47 26.17 9.57
N ALA A 83 20.14 25.98 8.30
CA ALA A 83 19.04 25.14 7.84
C ALA A 83 19.48 23.98 6.94
N ALA A 84 18.84 22.83 7.12
CA ALA A 84 18.83 21.75 6.13
C ALA A 84 17.75 22.01 5.06
N TYR A 85 18.07 21.77 3.78
CA TYR A 85 17.03 21.74 2.74
C TYR A 85 16.46 20.32 2.57
N SER A 86 15.17 20.22 2.28
CA SER A 86 14.51 18.95 2.04
C SER A 86 13.56 19.03 0.86
N PRO A 87 13.88 18.45 -0.31
CA PRO A 87 13.04 18.54 -1.49
C PRO A 87 11.78 17.69 -1.34
N ILE A 88 10.66 18.24 -1.79
CA ILE A 88 9.36 17.60 -1.81
C ILE A 88 8.90 17.57 -3.26
N ASP A 89 8.82 16.38 -3.84
CA ASP A 89 8.39 16.20 -5.23
C ASP A 89 6.91 16.61 -5.39
N PRO A 90 6.58 17.59 -6.25
CA PRO A 90 5.21 18.01 -6.47
C PRO A 90 4.31 16.90 -7.05
N ASP A 91 4.86 15.87 -7.68
CA ASP A 91 4.12 14.73 -8.24
C ASP A 91 4.04 13.51 -7.31
N ALA A 92 4.66 13.58 -6.13
CA ALA A 92 4.45 12.57 -5.09
C ALA A 92 2.98 12.58 -4.61
N PRO A 93 2.41 11.41 -4.25
CA PRO A 93 1.08 11.35 -3.64
C PRO A 93 1.01 12.25 -2.39
N PRO A 94 -0.01 13.12 -2.24
CA PRO A 94 -0.12 14.04 -1.11
C PRO A 94 0.03 13.42 0.27
N ASN A 95 -0.38 12.16 0.45
CA ASN A 95 -0.23 11.44 1.72
C ASN A 95 1.25 11.14 2.04
N LEU A 96 2.07 10.84 1.02
CA LEU A 96 3.49 10.53 1.18
C LEU A 96 4.29 11.80 1.52
N SER A 97 4.05 12.90 0.79
CA SER A 97 4.67 14.19 1.10
C SER A 97 4.18 14.73 2.45
N ALA A 98 2.90 14.59 2.80
CA ALA A 98 2.38 14.96 4.12
C ALA A 98 3.01 14.13 5.26
N TYR A 99 3.19 12.81 5.07
CA TYR A 99 3.91 11.97 6.04
C TYR A 99 5.35 12.44 6.21
N PHE A 100 6.07 12.67 5.11
CA PHE A 100 7.46 13.14 5.12
C PHE A 100 7.61 14.48 5.86
N MET A 101 6.76 15.48 5.54
CA MET A 101 6.76 16.78 6.21
C MET A 101 6.41 16.71 7.69
N LYS A 102 5.48 15.81 8.09
CA LYS A 102 5.14 15.58 9.50
C LYS A 102 6.28 14.90 10.26
N LYS A 103 6.88 13.84 9.69
CA LYS A 103 7.95 13.06 10.33
C LYS A 103 9.22 13.89 10.52
N CYS A 104 9.55 14.74 9.55
CA CYS A 104 10.65 15.70 9.66
C CYS A 104 10.27 17.00 10.39
N ASN A 105 9.06 17.08 10.98
CA ASN A 105 8.54 18.20 11.76
C ASN A 105 8.65 19.60 11.12
N PHE A 106 8.56 19.73 9.78
CA PHE A 106 8.82 21.00 9.10
C PHE A 106 7.93 22.13 9.63
N GLN A 107 8.57 23.19 10.12
CA GLN A 107 7.91 24.45 10.49
C GLN A 107 7.66 25.34 9.28
N TYR A 108 8.54 25.24 8.28
CA TYR A 108 8.55 26.08 7.09
C TYR A 108 8.69 25.25 5.81
N VAL A 109 7.90 25.60 4.79
CA VAL A 109 8.02 25.05 3.43
C VAL A 109 8.06 26.19 2.43
N LEU A 110 9.10 26.21 1.60
CA LEU A 110 9.22 27.07 0.43
C LEU A 110 8.56 26.37 -0.76
N VAL A 111 7.60 27.05 -1.39
CA VAL A 111 6.79 26.53 -2.49
C VAL A 111 7.07 27.36 -3.75
N GLU A 112 7.38 26.69 -4.86
CA GLU A 112 7.50 27.33 -6.17
C GLU A 112 6.19 28.03 -6.56
N LYS A 113 6.28 29.31 -6.99
CA LYS A 113 5.11 30.18 -7.23
C LYS A 113 4.04 29.53 -8.11
N ASP A 114 4.45 28.86 -9.19
CA ASP A 114 3.55 28.19 -10.14
C ASP A 114 2.92 26.87 -9.60
N ARG A 115 3.23 26.51 -8.34
CA ARG A 115 2.79 25.27 -7.66
C ARG A 115 2.02 25.53 -6.37
N VAL A 116 1.82 26.81 -6.02
CA VAL A 116 1.11 27.25 -4.81
C VAL A 116 -0.30 26.68 -4.72
N ASP A 117 -1.06 26.65 -5.82
CA ASP A 117 -2.42 26.06 -5.83
C ASP A 117 -2.39 24.56 -5.56
N LYS A 118 -1.48 23.82 -6.22
CA LYS A 118 -1.29 22.37 -6.04
C LYS A 118 -0.90 22.05 -4.59
N PHE A 119 0.03 22.81 -4.02
CA PHE A 119 0.45 22.70 -2.62
C PHE A 119 -0.70 23.02 -1.66
N THR A 120 -1.45 24.10 -1.91
CA THR A 120 -2.56 24.53 -1.04
C THR A 120 -3.67 23.48 -1.01
N VAL A 121 -4.05 22.92 -2.15
CA VAL A 121 -5.05 21.84 -2.24
C VAL A 121 -4.57 20.57 -1.51
N ALA A 122 -3.29 20.21 -1.66
CA ALA A 122 -2.72 19.01 -1.04
C ALA A 122 -2.45 19.15 0.47
N HIS A 123 -2.03 20.34 0.93
CA HIS A 123 -1.34 20.54 2.21
C HIS A 123 -1.82 21.76 3.02
N GLY A 124 -2.80 22.52 2.54
CA GLY A 124 -3.38 23.67 3.24
C GLY A 124 -4.06 23.35 4.58
N HIS A 125 -4.24 22.07 4.92
CA HIS A 125 -4.65 21.64 6.25
C HIS A 125 -3.50 21.62 7.28
N LEU A 126 -2.23 21.55 6.83
CA LEU A 126 -1.03 21.54 7.68
C LEU A 126 -0.39 22.93 7.82
N PHE A 127 -0.46 23.76 6.77
CA PHE A 127 0.22 25.06 6.70
C PHE A 127 -0.77 26.23 6.66
N CYS A 128 -0.37 27.36 7.25
CA CYS A 128 -1.11 28.62 7.35
C CYS A 128 -1.20 29.32 5.99
N HIS A 129 -2.28 30.09 5.78
CA HIS A 129 -2.42 30.96 4.61
C HIS A 129 -1.62 32.28 4.70
N ASN A 130 -0.91 32.52 5.81
CA ASN A 130 0.06 33.62 5.93
C ASN A 130 1.28 33.31 5.06
N SER A 131 1.12 33.61 3.78
CA SER A 131 2.08 33.38 2.72
C SER A 131 2.90 34.64 2.49
N PHE A 132 4.21 34.54 2.69
CA PHE A 132 5.13 35.62 2.35
C PHE A 132 5.75 35.32 0.98
N GLU A 133 5.37 36.11 -0.04
CA GLU A 133 6.04 36.05 -1.34
C GLU A 133 7.46 36.63 -1.24
N ILE A 134 8.43 35.93 -1.84
CA ILE A 134 9.82 36.39 -1.94
C ILE A 134 10.01 37.05 -3.32
N PRO A 135 10.13 38.39 -3.40
CA PRO A 135 10.29 39.08 -4.67
C PRO A 135 11.51 38.54 -5.43
N LYS A 136 11.39 38.47 -6.76
CA LYS A 136 12.41 37.98 -7.73
C LYS A 136 12.88 36.53 -7.60
N VAL A 137 12.77 35.90 -6.42
CA VAL A 137 13.20 34.51 -6.16
C VAL A 137 12.17 33.49 -6.64
N GLY A 138 10.89 33.86 -6.77
CA GLY A 138 9.84 32.99 -7.31
C GLY A 138 9.35 31.89 -6.35
N LEU A 139 9.56 32.10 -5.04
CA LEU A 139 9.11 31.22 -3.96
C LEU A 139 8.08 31.94 -3.07
N ILE A 140 7.22 31.14 -2.44
CA ILE A 140 6.33 31.56 -1.37
C ILE A 140 6.66 30.74 -0.12
N LEU A 141 6.86 31.42 1.01
CA LEU A 141 7.07 30.77 2.31
C LEU A 141 5.73 30.45 2.97
N PHE A 142 5.54 29.18 3.32
CA PHE A 142 4.43 28.67 4.12
C PHE A 142 4.92 28.28 5.52
N GLN A 143 4.21 28.72 6.57
CA GLN A 143 4.48 28.37 7.96
C GLN A 143 3.42 27.38 8.48
N ARG A 144 3.78 26.46 9.38
CA ARG A 144 2.88 25.42 9.90
C ARG A 144 1.78 25.97 10.83
N LYS A 145 0.56 25.41 10.73
CA LYS A 145 -0.57 25.72 11.63
C LYS A 145 -0.28 25.22 13.05
N GLY A 146 -0.50 26.09 14.04
CA GLY A 146 -0.33 25.77 15.46
C GLY A 146 1.01 26.15 16.09
N SER A 147 1.95 26.75 15.34
CA SER A 147 3.12 27.40 15.94
C SER A 147 2.70 28.75 16.53
N ASN A 148 2.32 28.78 17.81
CA ASN A 148 2.02 30.02 18.52
C ASN A 148 3.28 30.89 18.61
N ILE A 149 3.31 31.98 17.83
CA ILE A 149 4.11 33.16 18.11
C ILE A 149 3.12 34.31 18.15
N GLU A 150 2.91 34.89 19.33
CA GLU A 150 2.11 36.09 19.47
C GLU A 150 2.76 37.23 18.68
N HIS A 151 1.95 37.96 17.91
CA HIS A 151 2.41 39.14 17.18
C HIS A 151 2.76 40.27 18.16
N LEU A 152 4.02 40.38 18.55
CA LEU A 152 4.57 41.59 19.14
C LEU A 152 4.84 42.63 18.05
N ASN A 153 3.81 43.39 17.69
CA ASN A 153 3.96 44.69 17.04
C ASN A 153 4.02 45.79 18.11
N ASP A 154 5.04 46.64 18.00
CA ASP A 154 5.21 47.99 18.56
C ASP A 154 4.35 48.42 19.77
N ASN A 155 5.03 48.71 20.88
CA ASN A 155 5.16 50.11 21.34
C ASN A 155 6.30 50.30 22.36
N ASN A 156 6.84 51.51 22.43
CA ASN A 156 7.87 51.90 23.39
C ASN A 156 7.37 51.81 24.84
N GLU A 157 8.22 51.32 25.75
CA GLU A 157 8.69 52.14 26.87
C GLU A 157 9.93 51.51 27.56
N SER A 158 10.81 52.36 28.07
CA SER A 158 11.95 51.98 28.90
C SER A 158 11.50 51.48 30.28
N TYR A 159 12.23 50.57 30.94
CA TYR A 159 12.76 50.79 32.31
C TYR A 159 13.58 49.59 32.85
N ALA A 160 14.72 49.93 33.45
CA ALA A 160 15.46 49.31 34.58
C ALA A 160 15.68 47.77 34.69
N VAL A 161 16.96 47.40 34.86
CA VAL A 161 17.44 46.13 35.43
C VAL A 161 17.35 46.14 36.96
N PRO A 162 16.89 45.04 37.59
CA PRO A 162 17.62 44.43 38.71
C PRO A 162 17.66 42.89 38.56
N SER A 163 18.81 42.23 38.40
CA SER A 163 19.79 41.88 39.44
C SER A 163 19.27 40.96 40.56
N GLY A 164 19.65 39.68 40.50
CA GLY A 164 19.82 38.81 41.67
C GLY A 164 18.70 37.81 41.98
N LEU A 165 18.96 36.53 41.70
CA LEU A 165 18.84 35.46 42.70
C LEU A 165 19.63 34.22 42.23
N GLU A 166 20.36 33.66 43.18
CA GLU A 166 21.57 32.87 43.00
C GLU A 166 21.35 31.47 42.41
N ALA A 167 22.35 31.00 41.65
CA ALA A 167 22.56 29.57 41.45
C ALA A 167 23.22 28.98 42.71
N GLN A 168 22.69 27.85 43.21
CA GLN A 168 23.46 26.93 44.04
C GLN A 168 23.36 25.52 43.46
N ALA A 169 24.50 24.86 43.39
CA ALA A 169 24.70 23.57 42.74
C ALA A 169 25.01 22.46 43.76
N LEU A 170 24.71 21.23 43.38
CA LEU A 170 25.25 19.94 43.83
C LEU A 170 24.73 18.92 42.79
N ASP A 171 25.48 18.50 41.77
CA ASP A 171 26.81 17.84 41.78
C ASP A 171 26.86 16.68 42.81
N GLN A 172 27.18 15.42 42.48
CA GLN A 172 27.54 14.74 41.23
C GLN A 172 27.11 13.27 41.32
N LEU A 173 26.76 12.64 40.19
CA LEU A 173 26.93 11.19 40.01
C LEU A 173 27.59 10.98 38.65
N GLU A 174 28.85 10.56 38.69
CA GLU A 174 29.79 10.62 37.56
C GLU A 174 29.32 9.79 36.35
N THR A 175 28.95 10.47 35.27
CA THR A 175 29.01 9.88 33.93
C THR A 175 30.29 10.37 33.27
N LYS A 176 31.22 9.44 33.02
CA LYS A 176 32.48 9.74 32.31
C LYS A 176 32.15 10.42 30.96
N PRO A 177 32.83 11.51 30.59
CA PRO A 177 32.61 12.15 29.31
C PRO A 177 33.09 11.23 28.18
N PHE A 178 32.16 10.56 27.49
CA PHE A 178 32.45 9.81 26.27
C PHE A 178 32.86 10.80 25.17
N LYS A 179 34.17 10.97 24.97
CA LYS A 179 34.80 11.88 24.00
C LYS A 179 34.63 11.46 22.52
N ASP A 180 33.79 10.47 22.25
CA ASP A 180 33.75 9.70 21.00
C ASP A 180 32.34 9.55 20.40
N LEU A 181 31.46 10.52 20.65
CA LEU A 181 30.12 10.61 20.07
C LEU A 181 30.04 11.76 19.05
N LEU A 182 29.48 11.47 17.88
CA LEU A 182 29.00 12.47 16.93
C LEU A 182 27.61 12.93 17.38
N ASP A 183 27.36 14.24 17.47
CA ASP A 183 26.10 14.81 17.92
C ASP A 183 25.44 15.65 16.81
N VAL A 184 24.18 15.33 16.49
CA VAL A 184 23.41 16.00 15.44
C VAL A 184 22.89 17.38 15.86
N ARG A 185 22.90 17.68 17.15
CA ARG A 185 22.44 18.96 17.74
C ARG A 185 23.47 20.08 17.57
N GLN A 186 24.65 19.79 17.03
CA GLN A 186 25.60 20.81 16.61
C GLN A 186 24.94 21.70 15.54
N GLN A 187 24.78 23.00 15.84
CA GLN A 187 24.21 23.97 14.91
C GLN A 187 24.99 23.96 13.58
N HIS A 188 24.30 24.17 12.45
CA HIS A 188 24.87 24.16 11.09
C HIS A 188 25.46 22.81 10.62
N SER A 189 25.12 21.70 11.27
CA SER A 189 25.68 20.38 10.90
C SER A 189 25.01 19.73 9.69
N ILE A 190 23.67 19.75 9.58
CA ILE A 190 22.90 19.08 8.51
C ILE A 190 22.82 19.92 7.25
N ALA A 191 23.13 19.31 6.10
CA ALA A 191 22.99 19.89 4.78
C ALA A 191 21.60 19.62 4.17
N TYR A 192 21.16 18.36 4.20
CA TYR A 192 19.90 17.95 3.58
C TYR A 192 19.28 16.75 4.27
N ILE A 193 17.98 16.56 4.00
CA ILE A 193 17.21 15.42 4.48
C ILE A 193 16.44 14.81 3.30
N PHE A 194 16.53 13.48 3.17
CA PHE A 194 15.72 12.70 2.24
C PHE A 194 14.96 11.61 2.97
N HIS A 195 13.94 11.05 2.32
CA HIS A 195 13.38 9.75 2.69
C HIS A 195 13.84 8.69 1.69
N THR A 196 14.20 7.50 2.18
CA THR A 196 14.50 6.34 1.32
C THR A 196 13.39 5.31 1.44
N SER A 197 13.08 4.59 0.35
CA SER A 197 12.19 3.43 0.40
C SER A 197 12.87 2.30 1.18
N GLY A 198 12.61 2.21 2.48
CA GLY A 198 13.21 1.20 3.34
C GLY A 198 12.87 -0.22 2.86
N THR A 199 13.80 -1.16 3.06
CA THR A 199 13.62 -2.58 2.70
C THR A 199 12.49 -3.27 3.48
N THR A 200 11.95 -2.60 4.50
CA THR A 200 10.78 -2.99 5.32
C THR A 200 9.46 -2.38 4.85
N GLY A 201 9.46 -1.57 3.80
CA GLY A 201 8.29 -0.85 3.27
C GLY A 201 8.03 0.53 3.89
N ILE A 202 8.55 0.78 5.10
CA ILE A 202 8.46 2.09 5.78
C ILE A 202 9.55 3.02 5.22
N PRO A 203 9.23 4.26 4.79
CA PRO A 203 10.26 5.20 4.40
C PRO A 203 11.11 5.68 5.60
N LYS A 204 12.42 5.42 5.53
CA LYS A 204 13.39 5.91 6.53
C LYS A 204 13.74 7.35 6.23
N ILE A 205 13.90 8.18 7.25
CA ILE A 205 14.46 9.53 7.09
C ILE A 205 15.98 9.43 7.21
N VAL A 206 16.70 10.11 6.33
CA VAL A 206 18.16 10.20 6.37
C VAL A 206 18.55 11.68 6.42
N SER A 207 19.05 12.12 7.57
CA SER A 207 19.62 13.46 7.74
C SER A 207 21.12 13.41 7.48
N VAL A 208 21.59 14.18 6.49
CA VAL A 208 22.97 14.13 6.00
C VAL A 208 23.75 15.39 6.40
N PRO A 209 24.77 15.25 7.27
CA PRO A 209 25.68 16.34 7.59
C PRO A 209 26.48 16.88 6.40
N HIS A 210 26.79 18.18 6.41
CA HIS A 210 27.72 18.80 5.47
C HIS A 210 29.05 18.05 5.39
N LYS A 211 29.59 17.67 6.56
CA LYS A 211 30.84 16.92 6.69
C LYS A 211 30.81 15.51 6.10
N CYS A 212 29.65 14.89 5.96
CA CYS A 212 29.52 13.57 5.33
C CYS A 212 29.64 13.66 3.81
N ILE A 213 28.87 14.56 3.21
CA ILE A 213 28.78 14.68 1.75
C ILE A 213 29.95 15.46 1.13
N LEU A 214 30.57 16.39 1.87
CA LEU A 214 31.63 17.26 1.34
C LEU A 214 32.88 16.49 0.86
N PRO A 215 33.46 15.53 1.62
CA PRO A 215 34.58 14.72 1.14
C PRO A 215 34.25 13.92 -0.12
N ASN A 216 32.98 13.51 -0.28
CA ASN A 216 32.50 12.78 -1.45
C ASN A 216 32.56 13.67 -2.71
N ILE A 217 31.96 14.86 -2.65
CA ILE A 217 31.94 15.83 -3.77
C ILE A 217 33.36 16.25 -4.15
N LEU A 218 34.21 16.59 -3.18
CA LEU A 218 35.59 17.01 -3.44
C LEU A 218 36.42 15.88 -4.05
N HIS A 219 36.32 14.66 -3.53
CA HIS A 219 37.07 13.54 -4.09
C HIS A 219 36.58 13.15 -5.49
N LEU A 220 35.26 13.16 -5.74
CA LEU A 220 34.73 12.92 -7.08
C LEU A 220 35.09 14.02 -8.07
N ARG A 221 35.13 15.29 -7.64
CA ARG A 221 35.64 16.41 -8.46
C ARG A 221 37.07 16.12 -8.93
N ASP A 222 37.92 15.66 -8.01
CA ASP A 222 39.34 15.44 -8.29
C ASP A 222 39.57 14.14 -9.10
N VAL A 223 38.83 13.06 -8.81
CA VAL A 223 38.85 11.79 -9.57
C VAL A 223 38.33 11.98 -11.01
N PHE A 224 37.21 12.68 -11.17
CA PHE A 224 36.66 13.01 -12.48
C PHE A 224 37.38 14.19 -13.14
N LYS A 225 38.26 14.92 -12.44
CA LYS A 225 38.95 16.12 -12.91
C LYS A 225 37.96 17.14 -13.50
N VAL A 226 36.98 17.58 -12.72
CA VAL A 226 35.99 18.59 -13.15
C VAL A 226 36.62 19.97 -13.15
N THR A 227 36.35 20.73 -14.22
CA THR A 227 36.97 22.03 -14.52
C THR A 227 35.89 23.07 -14.86
N PRO A 228 36.22 24.37 -14.86
CA PRO A 228 35.24 25.40 -15.23
C PRO A 228 34.66 25.28 -16.65
N ASP A 229 35.36 24.58 -17.55
CA ASP A 229 34.94 24.39 -18.96
C ASP A 229 33.95 23.24 -19.14
N ASP A 230 33.60 22.52 -18.07
CA ASP A 230 32.67 21.41 -18.11
C ASP A 230 31.19 21.81 -18.07
N THR A 231 30.37 20.97 -18.68
CA THR A 231 28.91 20.96 -18.51
C THR A 231 28.51 19.64 -17.85
N VAL A 232 27.99 19.70 -16.62
CA VAL A 232 27.47 18.57 -15.85
C VAL A 232 25.95 18.49 -16.05
N PHE A 233 25.42 17.32 -16.40
CA PHE A 233 23.97 17.14 -16.49
C PHE A 233 23.36 16.69 -15.16
N MET A 234 22.29 17.37 -14.73
CA MET A 234 21.47 16.97 -13.58
C MET A 234 20.50 15.84 -14.00
N ALA A 235 21.02 14.63 -14.18
CA ALA A 235 20.24 13.45 -14.56
C ALA A 235 19.25 13.04 -13.48
N SER A 236 19.69 13.03 -12.22
CA SER A 236 18.96 12.42 -11.10
C SER A 236 17.69 13.22 -10.73
N PRO A 237 16.65 12.56 -10.17
CA PRO A 237 15.55 13.27 -9.55
C PRO A 237 16.03 13.99 -8.29
N LEU A 238 15.46 15.16 -7.99
CA LEU A 238 15.89 16.01 -6.86
C LEU A 238 15.73 15.34 -5.49
N THR A 239 14.81 14.38 -5.37
CA THR A 239 14.57 13.59 -4.16
C THR A 239 15.58 12.46 -3.91
N PHE A 240 16.58 12.30 -4.79
CA PHE A 240 17.63 11.29 -4.66
C PHE A 240 19.01 11.95 -4.47
N ASP A 241 19.85 11.35 -3.65
CA ASP A 241 21.15 11.89 -3.25
C ASP A 241 22.23 12.05 -4.34
N PRO A 242 22.23 11.32 -5.48
CA PRO A 242 23.16 11.62 -6.56
C PRO A 242 22.90 13.00 -7.21
N SER A 243 21.69 13.56 -7.07
CA SER A 243 21.39 14.93 -7.52
C SER A 243 22.18 16.00 -6.74
N VAL A 244 22.54 15.71 -5.48
CA VAL A 244 23.41 16.57 -4.67
C VAL A 244 24.83 16.56 -5.22
N ILE A 245 25.32 15.38 -5.62
CA ILE A 245 26.63 15.25 -6.29
C ILE A 245 26.62 16.05 -7.60
N GLU A 246 25.62 15.87 -8.47
CA GLU A 246 25.49 16.58 -9.76
C GLU A 246 25.48 18.11 -9.57
N LEU A 247 24.67 18.61 -8.63
CA LEU A 247 24.57 20.04 -8.32
C LEU A 247 25.89 20.62 -7.81
N PHE A 248 26.46 20.04 -6.75
CA PHE A 248 27.60 20.62 -6.07
C PHE A 248 28.94 20.32 -6.73
N ILE A 249 29.10 19.21 -7.47
CA ILE A 249 30.32 18.97 -8.25
C ILE A 249 30.46 19.98 -9.40
N ALA A 250 29.35 20.42 -10.00
CA ALA A 250 29.35 21.48 -11.01
C ALA A 250 29.74 22.83 -10.37
N LEU A 251 28.98 23.22 -9.35
CA LEU A 251 29.06 24.55 -8.76
C LEU A 251 30.35 24.78 -7.93
N ALA A 252 30.91 23.75 -7.31
CA ALA A 252 32.21 23.84 -6.62
C ALA A 252 33.43 23.81 -7.55
N SER A 253 33.22 23.68 -8.87
CA SER A 253 34.27 23.58 -9.88
C SER A 253 34.32 24.76 -10.85
N GLY A 254 33.40 25.72 -10.74
CA GLY A 254 33.23 26.79 -11.75
C GLY A 254 32.58 26.32 -13.05
N ALA A 255 32.08 25.08 -13.09
CA ALA A 255 31.48 24.43 -14.25
C ALA A 255 30.02 24.86 -14.45
N SER A 256 29.39 24.49 -15.56
CA SER A 256 27.96 24.73 -15.79
C SER A 256 27.13 23.50 -15.44
N LEU A 257 26.05 23.68 -14.67
CA LEU A 257 25.00 22.69 -14.50
C LEU A 257 23.97 22.82 -15.63
N LEU A 258 23.54 21.70 -16.22
CA LEU A 258 22.42 21.65 -17.16
C LEU A 258 21.22 20.96 -16.52
N ILE A 259 20.06 21.63 -16.56
CA ILE A 259 18.78 21.13 -16.09
C ILE A 259 17.79 21.12 -17.27
N VAL A 260 17.01 20.05 -17.40
CA VAL A 260 15.91 19.92 -18.37
C VAL A 260 14.66 19.41 -17.66
N PRO A 261 13.43 19.71 -18.15
CA PRO A 261 12.20 19.17 -17.59
C PRO A 261 12.21 17.63 -17.52
N ASN A 262 11.58 17.06 -16.49
CA ASN A 262 11.47 15.61 -16.32
C ASN A 262 10.86 14.90 -17.55
N LEU A 263 9.95 15.55 -18.28
CA LEU A 263 9.39 15.02 -19.52
C LEU A 263 10.48 14.78 -20.60
N ILE A 264 11.45 15.68 -20.74
CA ILE A 264 12.57 15.53 -21.69
C ILE A 264 13.48 14.39 -21.27
N LYS A 265 13.71 14.20 -19.96
CA LYS A 265 14.43 13.02 -19.43
C LYS A 265 13.76 11.69 -19.82
N MET A 266 12.47 11.71 -20.19
CA MET A 266 11.71 10.54 -20.64
C MET A 266 11.76 10.30 -22.14
N MET A 267 12.30 11.22 -22.94
CA MET A 267 12.32 11.20 -24.41
C MET A 267 13.77 10.97 -24.91
N PRO A 268 14.19 9.73 -25.23
CA PRO A 268 15.61 9.43 -25.44
C PRO A 268 16.23 10.11 -26.66
N GLN A 269 15.41 10.46 -27.67
CA GLN A 269 15.86 11.24 -28.81
C GLN A 269 16.18 12.68 -28.41
N GLU A 270 15.17 13.43 -27.98
CA GLU A 270 15.29 14.82 -27.50
C GLU A 270 16.42 14.97 -26.49
N LEU A 271 16.47 14.08 -25.48
CA LEU A 271 17.50 14.08 -24.46
C LEU A 271 18.90 13.92 -25.08
N SER A 272 19.11 13.03 -26.05
CA SER A 272 20.43 12.87 -26.68
C SER A 272 20.86 14.08 -27.51
N GLU A 273 19.92 14.77 -28.14
CA GLU A 273 20.17 15.95 -28.97
C GLU A 273 20.51 17.15 -28.09
N VAL A 274 19.71 17.39 -27.05
CA VAL A 274 19.92 18.44 -26.04
C VAL A 274 21.25 18.25 -25.29
N LEU A 275 21.54 17.04 -24.80
CA LEU A 275 22.77 16.78 -24.06
C LEU A 275 24.03 16.93 -24.92
N PHE A 276 24.09 16.27 -26.09
CA PHE A 276 25.37 16.11 -26.80
C PHE A 276 25.56 17.06 -27.99
N GLN A 277 24.47 17.50 -28.62
CA GLN A 277 24.51 18.42 -29.77
C GLN A 277 24.36 19.88 -29.31
N HIS A 278 23.35 20.20 -28.49
CA HIS A 278 23.06 21.58 -28.08
C HIS A 278 23.99 22.08 -26.96
N HIS A 279 24.06 21.38 -25.83
CA HIS A 279 24.79 21.85 -24.63
C HIS A 279 26.18 21.23 -24.43
N ARG A 280 26.52 20.22 -25.25
CA ARG A 280 27.83 19.53 -25.24
C ARG A 280 28.25 19.03 -23.85
N VAL A 281 27.38 18.27 -23.19
CA VAL A 281 27.59 17.70 -21.85
C VAL A 281 28.86 16.85 -21.79
N SER A 282 29.78 17.22 -20.90
CA SER A 282 31.07 16.58 -20.74
C SER A 282 31.12 15.59 -19.56
N VAL A 283 30.25 15.77 -18.55
CA VAL A 283 30.15 14.90 -17.37
C VAL A 283 28.71 14.42 -17.22
N LEU A 284 28.51 13.10 -17.29
CA LEU A 284 27.23 12.43 -17.05
C LEU A 284 27.37 11.42 -15.91
N GLN A 285 26.70 11.71 -14.80
CA GLN A 285 26.34 10.71 -13.80
C GLN A 285 24.94 10.18 -14.15
N ALA A 286 24.73 8.86 -14.12
CA ALA A 286 23.45 8.27 -14.51
C ALA A 286 23.26 6.85 -13.93
N THR A 287 22.04 6.34 -13.97
CA THR A 287 21.80 4.91 -13.78
C THR A 287 22.12 4.12 -15.06
N PRO A 288 22.57 2.86 -14.96
CA PRO A 288 22.63 1.92 -16.08
C PRO A 288 21.35 1.88 -16.92
N THR A 289 20.17 1.97 -16.30
CA THR A 289 18.89 1.96 -17.01
C THR A 289 18.66 3.24 -17.82
N LEU A 290 19.01 4.43 -17.31
CA LEU A 290 18.90 5.67 -18.08
C LEU A 290 19.73 5.61 -19.37
N LEU A 291 20.94 5.02 -19.32
CA LEU A 291 21.75 4.82 -20.53
C LEU A 291 21.10 3.84 -21.50
N ARG A 292 20.58 2.70 -21.02
CA ARG A 292 19.90 1.70 -21.87
C ARG A 292 18.70 2.27 -22.63
N ARG A 293 18.01 3.27 -22.09
CA ARG A 293 16.86 3.91 -22.75
C ARG A 293 17.19 4.65 -24.04
N PHE A 294 18.45 5.03 -24.28
CA PHE A 294 18.88 5.55 -25.58
C PHE A 294 18.83 4.47 -26.69
N GLY A 295 18.96 3.18 -26.34
CA GLY A 295 19.12 2.07 -27.29
C GLY A 295 20.56 1.99 -27.83
N VAL A 296 21.06 0.77 -28.09
CA VAL A 296 22.51 0.57 -28.32
C VAL A 296 23.03 1.32 -29.54
N GLN A 297 22.20 1.49 -30.57
CA GLN A 297 22.57 2.29 -31.75
C GLN A 297 22.87 3.75 -31.39
N ARG A 298 21.97 4.43 -30.66
CA ARG A 298 22.14 5.85 -30.26
C ARG A 298 23.23 6.03 -29.21
N ILE A 299 23.39 5.06 -28.30
CA ILE A 299 24.54 5.06 -27.38
C ILE A 299 25.83 5.08 -28.20
N LYS A 300 25.95 4.21 -29.21
CA LYS A 300 27.16 4.08 -30.02
C LYS A 300 27.38 5.20 -31.03
N SER A 301 26.31 5.75 -31.61
CA SER A 301 26.37 6.78 -32.65
C SER A 301 26.42 8.20 -32.10
N THR A 302 26.07 8.42 -30.84
CA THR A 302 25.89 9.77 -30.28
C THR A 302 26.45 9.92 -28.86
N VAL A 303 26.05 9.07 -27.92
CA VAL A 303 26.45 9.23 -26.49
C VAL A 303 27.95 8.93 -26.31
N LEU A 304 28.41 7.81 -26.87
CA LEU A 304 29.76 7.27 -26.83
C LEU A 304 30.35 7.16 -28.25
N SER A 305 30.07 8.14 -29.11
CA SER A 305 30.67 8.26 -30.44
C SER A 305 32.13 8.76 -30.37
N ALA A 306 32.77 8.97 -31.53
CA ALA A 306 34.12 9.55 -31.60
C ALA A 306 34.12 11.09 -31.40
N ASP A 307 33.01 11.74 -31.74
CA ASP A 307 32.78 13.19 -31.76
C ASP A 307 31.97 13.70 -30.55
N THR A 308 31.53 12.78 -29.68
CA THR A 308 30.83 13.12 -28.44
C THR A 308 31.63 14.11 -27.58
N SER A 309 30.90 15.00 -26.91
CA SER A 309 31.43 15.90 -25.89
C SER A 309 31.71 15.19 -24.56
N LEU A 310 31.15 13.99 -24.36
CA LEU A 310 31.19 13.28 -23.10
C LEU A 310 32.58 12.73 -22.78
N ARG A 311 33.22 13.22 -21.72
CA ARG A 311 34.53 12.74 -21.24
C ARG A 311 34.44 11.84 -20.01
N ILE A 312 33.42 12.03 -19.15
CA ILE A 312 33.15 11.19 -17.98
C ILE A 312 31.73 10.61 -18.09
N LEU A 313 31.63 9.28 -18.04
CA LEU A 313 30.39 8.55 -17.80
C LEU A 313 30.50 7.78 -16.48
N ALA A 314 29.79 8.21 -15.45
CA ALA A 314 29.76 7.52 -14.16
C ALA A 314 28.39 6.83 -13.98
N LEU A 315 28.39 5.51 -13.82
CA LEU A 315 27.17 4.72 -13.64
C LEU A 315 27.10 4.17 -12.21
N GLY A 316 25.95 4.34 -11.57
CA GLY A 316 25.71 3.87 -10.22
C GLY A 316 24.23 3.76 -9.86
N GLY A 317 23.95 3.31 -8.64
CA GLY A 317 22.59 3.14 -8.11
C GLY A 317 21.84 1.89 -8.58
N GLU A 318 22.42 1.14 -9.52
CA GLU A 318 21.94 -0.17 -10.00
C GLU A 318 23.15 -1.09 -10.27
N ALA A 319 22.90 -2.38 -10.53
CA ALA A 319 23.95 -3.32 -10.90
C ALA A 319 24.67 -2.86 -12.20
N PHE A 320 26.00 -2.77 -12.14
CA PHE A 320 26.80 -2.24 -13.26
C PHE A 320 26.74 -3.17 -14.49
N PRO A 321 26.70 -2.61 -15.73
CA PRO A 321 26.64 -3.43 -16.96
C PRO A 321 27.87 -4.31 -17.15
N GLY A 322 27.67 -5.51 -17.71
CA GLY A 322 28.77 -6.40 -18.06
C GLY A 322 29.70 -5.80 -19.13
N LEU A 323 30.99 -6.15 -19.10
CA LEU A 323 32.03 -5.61 -19.99
C LEU A 323 31.71 -5.79 -21.49
N ASN A 324 30.96 -6.82 -21.87
CA ASN A 324 30.53 -7.05 -23.25
C ASN A 324 29.46 -6.05 -23.71
N VAL A 325 28.58 -5.63 -22.80
CA VAL A 325 27.57 -4.59 -23.06
C VAL A 325 28.26 -3.24 -23.23
N LEU A 326 29.19 -2.88 -22.34
CA LEU A 326 29.98 -1.64 -22.44
C LEU A 326 30.82 -1.59 -23.73
N ARG A 327 31.46 -2.71 -24.11
CA ARG A 327 32.13 -2.84 -25.43
C ARG A 327 31.17 -2.66 -26.61
N SER A 328 29.93 -3.12 -26.49
CA SER A 328 28.93 -2.96 -27.56
C SER A 328 28.46 -1.52 -27.73
N TRP A 329 28.39 -0.77 -26.61
CA TRP A 329 27.99 0.63 -26.53
C TRP A 329 29.04 1.60 -27.06
N ARG A 330 30.33 1.25 -26.98
CA ARG A 330 31.41 2.18 -27.34
C ARG A 330 31.60 2.32 -28.85
N GLY A 331 31.55 3.55 -29.35
CA GLY A 331 31.90 3.92 -30.72
C GLY A 331 33.41 3.81 -30.98
N LYS A 332 33.79 3.50 -32.22
CA LYS A 332 35.21 3.42 -32.60
C LYS A 332 35.85 4.81 -32.49
N GLY A 333 36.89 4.95 -31.68
CA GLY A 333 37.59 6.23 -31.45
C GLY A 333 37.01 7.08 -30.33
N ASN A 334 35.97 6.60 -29.63
CA ASN A 334 35.48 7.23 -28.39
C ASN A 334 36.58 7.26 -27.31
N LYS A 335 36.60 8.35 -26.53
CA LYS A 335 37.57 8.59 -25.45
C LYS A 335 36.92 8.82 -24.08
N THR A 336 35.62 8.56 -23.95
CA THR A 336 34.90 8.72 -22.68
C THR A 336 35.42 7.72 -21.66
N HIS A 337 35.85 8.20 -20.49
CA HIS A 337 36.18 7.34 -19.36
C HIS A 337 34.90 6.89 -18.66
N VAL A 338 34.79 5.57 -18.41
CA VAL A 338 33.62 4.98 -17.74
C VAL A 338 33.99 4.63 -16.30
N PHE A 339 33.13 4.98 -15.35
CA PHE A 339 33.30 4.71 -13.93
C PHE A 339 32.11 3.93 -13.36
N ASN A 340 32.38 2.94 -12.52
CA ASN A 340 31.39 2.32 -11.63
C ASN A 340 31.44 3.05 -10.29
N ILE A 341 30.30 3.55 -9.81
CA ILE A 341 30.17 4.20 -8.50
C ILE A 341 29.08 3.50 -7.69
N TYR A 342 29.40 3.19 -6.44
CA TYR A 342 28.55 2.39 -5.54
C TYR A 342 28.49 3.03 -4.17
N GLY A 343 27.33 2.99 -3.52
CA GLY A 343 27.09 3.55 -2.19
C GLY A 343 25.61 3.52 -1.81
N ILE A 344 25.30 4.03 -0.62
CA ILE A 344 23.94 4.09 -0.06
C ILE A 344 23.70 5.46 0.59
N THR A 345 22.45 5.90 0.67
CA THR A 345 22.10 7.22 1.22
C THR A 345 22.51 7.35 2.69
N GLU A 346 22.46 6.26 3.45
CA GLU A 346 22.87 6.19 4.87
C GLU A 346 24.37 6.46 5.13
N VAL A 347 25.20 6.54 4.08
CA VAL A 347 26.63 6.89 4.14
C VAL A 347 27.01 8.03 3.17
N SER A 348 26.05 8.93 2.95
CA SER A 348 26.16 10.14 2.11
C SER A 348 26.52 9.84 0.65
N CYS A 349 25.61 9.16 -0.04
CA CYS A 349 25.72 8.79 -1.45
C CYS A 349 26.89 7.82 -1.73
N TRP A 350 27.75 8.12 -2.72
CA TRP A 350 28.77 7.19 -3.19
C TRP A 350 29.84 6.87 -2.13
N ALA A 351 30.14 5.58 -1.97
CA ALA A 351 31.11 5.04 -1.03
C ALA A 351 32.39 4.56 -1.73
N THR A 352 32.28 3.96 -2.91
CA THR A 352 33.41 3.46 -3.71
C THR A 352 33.33 3.92 -5.16
N CYS A 353 34.49 3.93 -5.83
CA CYS A 353 34.61 4.28 -7.25
C CYS A 353 35.64 3.38 -7.94
N TYR A 354 35.31 2.87 -9.12
CA TYR A 354 36.20 2.12 -10.00
C TYR A 354 36.24 2.79 -11.38
N LYS A 355 37.43 3.11 -11.89
CA LYS A 355 37.61 3.50 -13.29
C LYS A 355 37.77 2.25 -14.14
N VAL A 356 36.89 2.04 -15.12
CA VAL A 356 37.03 0.93 -16.08
C VAL A 356 38.29 1.18 -16.93
N PRO A 357 39.27 0.26 -16.95
CA PRO A 357 40.49 0.44 -17.74
C PRO A 357 40.21 0.46 -19.24
N GLU A 358 40.99 1.23 -19.99
CA GLU A 358 40.78 1.45 -21.43
C GLU A 358 41.05 0.18 -22.25
N GLU A 359 41.96 -0.65 -21.76
CA GLU A 359 42.39 -1.93 -22.33
C GLU A 359 41.23 -2.94 -22.43
N VAL A 360 40.26 -2.83 -21.52
CA VAL A 360 39.07 -3.69 -21.48
C VAL A 360 38.15 -3.47 -22.70
N PHE A 361 38.27 -2.32 -23.37
CA PHE A 361 37.52 -2.02 -24.58
C PHE A 361 38.19 -2.51 -25.87
N SER A 362 39.42 -3.03 -25.81
CA SER A 362 40.11 -3.65 -26.94
C SER A 362 39.58 -5.08 -27.23
N SER A 363 39.70 -5.52 -28.48
CA SER A 363 39.15 -6.79 -28.97
C SER A 363 39.86 -8.04 -28.44
N ASP A 364 41.11 -7.89 -28.00
CA ASP A 364 42.05 -9.01 -27.89
C ASP A 364 42.13 -9.59 -26.47
N HIS A 365 41.31 -9.10 -25.54
CA HIS A 365 41.29 -9.55 -24.15
C HIS A 365 39.92 -10.15 -23.76
N ARG A 366 39.92 -11.45 -23.49
CA ARG A 366 38.77 -12.18 -22.92
C ARG A 366 38.71 -12.00 -21.40
N PHE A 367 38.39 -10.79 -20.95
CA PHE A 367 37.88 -10.61 -19.59
C PHE A 367 36.45 -11.16 -19.51
N ASP A 368 36.32 -12.34 -18.91
CA ASP A 368 35.06 -13.04 -18.59
C ASP A 368 34.48 -12.57 -17.22
N SER A 369 34.97 -11.47 -16.64
CA SER A 369 34.73 -11.04 -15.26
C SER A 369 33.62 -10.00 -15.08
N LEU A 370 33.07 -9.98 -13.86
CA LEU A 370 32.29 -8.86 -13.32
C LEU A 370 33.18 -7.60 -13.19
N VAL A 371 32.56 -6.44 -13.03
CA VAL A 371 33.26 -5.17 -12.78
C VAL A 371 33.35 -4.93 -11.28
N PRO A 372 34.54 -4.58 -10.73
CA PRO A 372 34.71 -4.25 -9.32
C PRO A 372 33.86 -3.04 -8.89
N LEU A 373 33.48 -3.00 -7.61
CA LEU A 373 32.96 -1.80 -6.95
C LEU A 373 34.04 -0.73 -6.73
N GLY A 374 35.32 -1.12 -6.83
CA GLY A 374 36.47 -0.23 -6.74
C GLY A 374 36.89 0.14 -5.32
N THR A 375 37.69 1.19 -5.23
CA THR A 375 38.30 1.64 -3.97
C THR A 375 37.38 2.58 -3.21
N PRO A 376 37.45 2.62 -1.86
CA PRO A 376 36.74 3.62 -1.05
C PRO A 376 37.06 5.06 -1.46
N LEU A 377 36.06 5.92 -1.39
CA LEU A 377 36.20 7.37 -1.55
C LEU A 377 36.71 8.01 -0.24
N SER A 378 37.17 9.26 -0.30
CA SER A 378 37.72 9.97 0.87
C SER A 378 36.79 9.92 2.09
N GLY A 379 37.39 9.58 3.23
CA GLY A 379 36.71 9.38 4.52
C GLY A 379 35.91 8.08 4.65
N THR A 380 35.72 7.30 3.58
CA THR A 380 34.94 6.06 3.63
C THR A 380 35.77 4.88 4.14
N THR A 381 35.21 4.13 5.09
CA THR A 381 35.65 2.78 5.44
C THR A 381 34.67 1.77 4.85
N VAL A 382 35.16 0.70 4.22
CA VAL A 382 34.34 -0.40 3.69
C VAL A 382 34.88 -1.71 4.23
N GLU A 383 33.99 -2.54 4.76
CA GLU A 383 34.28 -3.87 5.28
C GLU A 383 33.32 -4.88 4.64
N VAL A 384 33.80 -6.11 4.41
CA VAL A 384 32.95 -7.24 4.02
C VAL A 384 32.95 -8.24 5.18
N LYS A 385 31.77 -8.69 5.61
CA LYS A 385 31.63 -9.60 6.76
C LYS A 385 30.82 -10.85 6.44
N ASP A 386 31.18 -11.96 7.07
CA ASP A 386 30.48 -13.23 6.99
C ASP A 386 29.22 -13.23 7.90
N ALA A 387 28.54 -14.38 7.97
CA ALA A 387 27.35 -14.55 8.83
C ALA A 387 27.66 -14.48 10.34
N ASN A 388 28.92 -14.63 10.74
CA ASN A 388 29.40 -14.56 12.12
C ASN A 388 29.93 -13.16 12.49
N GLY A 389 29.92 -12.21 11.54
CA GLY A 389 30.47 -10.87 11.71
C GLY A 389 32.00 -10.77 11.52
N SER A 390 32.66 -11.84 11.09
CA SER A 390 34.10 -11.87 10.83
C SER A 390 34.43 -11.25 9.47
N ALA A 391 35.56 -10.57 9.37
CA ALA A 391 36.00 -9.93 8.12
C ALA A 391 36.35 -10.94 7.02
N VAL A 392 35.86 -10.71 5.81
CA VAL A 392 36.09 -11.54 4.62
C VAL A 392 37.11 -10.83 3.74
N LEU A 393 38.32 -11.39 3.65
CA LEU A 393 39.40 -10.87 2.79
C LEU A 393 39.44 -11.55 1.42
N GLU A 394 38.81 -12.72 1.28
CA GLU A 394 38.67 -13.51 0.06
C GLU A 394 37.41 -14.39 0.24
N GLY A 395 36.55 -14.51 -0.78
CA GLY A 395 35.28 -15.23 -0.69
C GLY A 395 34.05 -14.31 -0.59
N GLU A 396 32.92 -14.80 -0.10
CA GLU A 396 31.63 -14.08 -0.16
C GLU A 396 31.18 -13.53 1.20
N GLY A 397 30.62 -12.31 1.21
CA GLY A 397 30.09 -11.69 2.44
C GLY A 397 29.22 -10.47 2.17
N GLN A 398 28.64 -9.93 3.25
CA GLN A 398 27.80 -8.74 3.24
C GLN A 398 28.66 -7.47 3.39
N VAL A 399 28.37 -6.41 2.63
CA VAL A 399 29.09 -5.13 2.69
C VAL A 399 28.57 -4.26 3.84
N PHE A 400 29.52 -3.66 4.57
CA PHE A 400 29.32 -2.66 5.61
C PHE A 400 30.11 -1.41 5.23
N ILE A 401 29.51 -0.23 5.37
CA ILE A 401 30.13 1.05 5.00
C ILE A 401 30.04 2.02 6.18
N GLY A 402 31.12 2.74 6.45
CA GLY A 402 31.15 3.81 7.44
C GLY A 402 32.36 4.70 7.23
N GLY A 403 33.03 5.04 8.33
CA GLY A 403 34.11 6.04 8.37
C GLY A 403 33.72 7.22 9.26
N GLU A 404 34.72 7.84 9.89
CA GLU A 404 34.55 8.74 11.06
C GLU A 404 33.53 9.86 10.83
N GLU A 405 33.51 10.46 9.64
CA GLU A 405 32.58 11.53 9.30
C GLU A 405 31.64 11.18 8.14
N ARG A 406 31.52 9.91 7.72
CA ARG A 406 30.73 9.52 6.52
C ARG A 406 29.32 8.99 6.81
N VAL A 407 29.02 8.63 8.05
CA VAL A 407 27.74 8.02 8.43
C VAL A 407 26.66 9.08 8.66
N CYS A 408 25.51 8.92 8.02
CA CYS A 408 24.34 9.79 8.20
C CYS A 408 23.50 9.36 9.40
N PHE A 409 22.67 10.27 9.91
CA PHE A 409 21.69 9.99 10.97
C PHE A 409 20.39 9.45 10.35
N LEU A 410 19.82 8.42 10.96
CA LEU A 410 18.61 7.72 10.51
C LEU A 410 17.46 7.94 11.50
N ASP A 411 16.31 8.35 10.97
CA ASP A 411 15.08 8.57 11.74
C ASP A 411 15.35 9.39 13.03
N ASP A 412 15.17 8.81 14.21
CA ASP A 412 15.30 9.49 15.52
C ASP A 412 16.72 9.48 16.11
N GLU A 413 17.75 9.06 15.35
CA GLU A 413 19.14 9.06 15.83
C GLU A 413 19.66 10.49 16.10
N VAL A 414 19.90 10.79 17.39
CA VAL A 414 20.47 12.09 17.83
C VAL A 414 21.99 12.06 17.93
N THR A 415 22.58 10.90 18.28
CA THR A 415 24.04 10.73 18.39
C THR A 415 24.50 9.42 17.76
N LEU A 416 25.73 9.40 17.24
CA LEU A 416 26.35 8.22 16.64
C LEU A 416 27.71 7.93 17.29
N PRO A 417 27.98 6.69 17.72
CA PRO A 417 29.33 6.27 18.12
C PRO A 417 30.34 6.42 16.98
N LYS A 418 31.55 6.89 17.26
CA LYS A 418 32.68 6.77 16.32
C LYS A 418 32.89 5.31 15.92
N GLY A 419 33.26 5.09 14.66
CA GLY A 419 33.42 3.74 14.11
C GLY A 419 32.10 3.02 13.78
N THR A 420 30.95 3.71 13.82
CA THR A 420 29.68 3.15 13.32
C THR A 420 29.83 2.70 11.85
N MET A 421 29.31 1.52 11.54
CA MET A 421 29.27 0.94 10.20
C MET A 421 27.83 0.58 9.85
N ARG A 422 27.31 1.07 8.72
CA ARG A 422 25.98 0.74 8.20
C ARG A 422 26.04 -0.52 7.36
N ALA A 423 25.20 -1.49 7.70
CA ALA A 423 24.98 -2.69 6.91
C ALA A 423 24.18 -2.33 5.64
N THR A 424 24.77 -2.52 4.45
CA THR A 424 24.14 -2.13 3.16
C THR A 424 22.97 -3.04 2.76
N GLY A 425 23.00 -4.29 3.23
CA GLY A 425 22.15 -5.38 2.74
C GLY A 425 22.70 -6.06 1.47
N ASP A 426 23.79 -5.56 0.90
CA ASP A 426 24.37 -6.03 -0.35
C ASP A 426 25.43 -7.10 -0.10
N PHE A 427 25.49 -8.10 -0.98
CA PHE A 427 26.52 -9.13 -0.96
C PHE A 427 27.55 -8.90 -2.07
N VAL A 428 28.80 -9.22 -1.77
CA VAL A 428 29.93 -9.20 -2.71
C VAL A 428 30.72 -10.49 -2.61
N ARG A 429 31.45 -10.81 -3.68
CA ARG A 429 32.62 -11.67 -3.64
C ARG A 429 33.86 -10.78 -3.57
N VAL A 430 34.68 -10.94 -2.55
CA VAL A 430 36.04 -10.42 -2.51
C VAL A 430 36.95 -11.40 -3.23
N LYS A 431 37.72 -10.92 -4.20
CA LYS A 431 38.74 -11.68 -4.91
C LYS A 431 39.91 -10.76 -5.23
N ASP A 432 41.13 -11.16 -4.89
CA ASP A 432 42.34 -10.36 -5.13
C ASP A 432 42.23 -8.93 -4.52
N THR A 433 41.59 -8.83 -3.36
CA THR A 433 41.17 -7.58 -2.66
C THR A 433 40.10 -6.72 -3.36
N GLU A 434 39.66 -7.06 -4.56
CA GLU A 434 38.56 -6.37 -5.25
C GLU A 434 37.19 -6.93 -4.85
N MET A 435 36.19 -6.05 -4.70
CA MET A 435 34.80 -6.42 -4.39
C MET A 435 33.95 -6.49 -5.65
N PHE A 436 33.34 -7.64 -5.92
CA PHE A 436 32.43 -7.88 -7.04
C PHE A 436 30.99 -8.07 -6.54
N PHE A 437 30.06 -7.23 -6.99
CA PHE A 437 28.66 -7.26 -6.56
C PHE A 437 27.95 -8.58 -6.92
N LEU A 438 27.22 -9.15 -5.96
CA LEU A 438 26.46 -10.40 -6.10
C LEU A 438 24.94 -10.23 -5.91
N GLY A 439 24.44 -9.00 -5.77
CA GLY A 439 23.03 -8.72 -5.48
C GLY A 439 22.73 -8.48 -3.99
N ARG A 440 21.48 -8.11 -3.70
CA ARG A 440 21.03 -7.78 -2.35
C ARG A 440 20.44 -8.98 -1.60
N LYS A 441 20.60 -9.01 -0.27
CA LYS A 441 20.15 -10.08 0.64
C LYS A 441 18.63 -10.26 0.64
N ASP A 442 17.89 -9.19 0.46
CA ASP A 442 16.42 -9.12 0.35
C ASP A 442 15.91 -9.48 -1.05
N ASN A 443 16.67 -9.17 -2.11
CA ASN A 443 16.36 -9.56 -3.49
C ASN A 443 16.76 -11.01 -3.85
N GLN A 444 17.55 -11.70 -3.03
CA GLN A 444 17.97 -13.08 -3.29
C GLN A 444 16.79 -14.06 -3.16
N ILE A 445 16.49 -14.73 -4.26
CA ILE A 445 15.49 -15.81 -4.31
C ILE A 445 16.09 -17.12 -3.78
N LYS A 446 15.25 -18.00 -3.22
CA LYS A 446 15.64 -19.38 -2.87
C LYS A 446 15.08 -20.34 -3.92
N ARG A 447 15.96 -20.95 -4.72
CA ARG A 447 15.60 -21.95 -5.74
C ARG A 447 16.34 -23.26 -5.47
N HIS A 448 15.59 -24.36 -5.39
CA HIS A 448 16.11 -25.69 -5.02
C HIS A 448 17.00 -25.70 -3.75
N GLY A 449 16.56 -24.96 -2.70
CA GLY A 449 17.28 -24.84 -1.43
C GLY A 449 18.52 -23.94 -1.44
N LYS A 450 18.93 -23.41 -2.60
CA LYS A 450 20.10 -22.52 -2.75
C LYS A 450 19.65 -21.08 -2.95
N ARG A 451 20.43 -20.12 -2.44
CA ARG A 451 20.19 -18.69 -2.69
C ARG A 451 20.76 -18.30 -4.05
N LEU A 452 20.04 -17.42 -4.74
CA LEU A 452 20.38 -16.96 -6.08
C LEU A 452 19.99 -15.48 -6.22
N SER A 453 20.92 -14.65 -6.71
CA SER A 453 20.58 -13.32 -7.20
C SER A 453 20.10 -13.39 -8.64
N ILE A 454 19.01 -12.69 -8.92
CA ILE A 454 18.44 -12.53 -10.26
C ILE A 454 19.39 -11.66 -11.11
N GLU A 455 19.96 -10.62 -10.49
CA GLU A 455 20.90 -9.67 -11.08
C GLU A 455 22.19 -10.37 -11.53
N TYR A 456 22.72 -11.31 -10.74
CA TYR A 456 23.87 -12.14 -11.11
C TYR A 456 23.59 -12.96 -12.38
N VAL A 457 22.42 -13.61 -12.47
CA VAL A 457 22.03 -14.38 -13.67
C VAL A 457 21.89 -13.45 -14.88
N GLN A 458 21.33 -12.25 -14.70
CA GLN A 458 21.22 -11.27 -15.77
C GLN A 458 22.60 -10.80 -16.26
N GLN A 459 23.54 -10.47 -15.38
CA GLN A 459 24.90 -10.05 -15.76
C GLN A 459 25.65 -11.15 -16.54
N ILE A 460 25.50 -12.41 -16.15
CA ILE A 460 26.06 -13.55 -16.90
C ILE A 460 25.38 -13.69 -18.27
N ALA A 461 24.05 -13.53 -18.35
CA ALA A 461 23.32 -13.57 -19.63
C ALA A 461 23.75 -12.43 -20.58
N GLU A 462 23.91 -11.20 -20.07
CA GLU A 462 24.46 -10.07 -20.83
C GLU A 462 25.86 -10.36 -21.39
N GLY A 463 26.67 -11.12 -20.63
CA GLY A 463 28.00 -11.55 -21.06
C GLY A 463 27.99 -12.50 -22.26
N TYR A 464 27.18 -13.57 -22.24
CA TYR A 464 27.36 -14.71 -23.14
C TYR A 464 26.28 -14.92 -24.21
N CYS A 465 25.09 -14.33 -24.04
CA CYS A 465 23.94 -14.60 -24.91
C CYS A 465 23.98 -13.90 -26.28
N GLN A 466 24.98 -13.02 -26.53
CA GLN A 466 25.02 -12.11 -27.69
C GLN A 466 23.76 -11.22 -27.78
N ALA A 467 23.11 -10.93 -26.65
CA ALA A 467 21.96 -10.04 -26.58
C ALA A 467 22.36 -8.58 -26.90
N GLU A 468 21.41 -7.76 -27.35
CA GLU A 468 21.52 -6.30 -27.28
C GLU A 468 21.30 -5.82 -25.83
N THR A 469 20.30 -6.39 -25.16
CA THR A 469 20.04 -6.26 -23.73
C THR A 469 19.18 -7.44 -23.26
N CYS A 470 19.19 -7.76 -21.97
CA CYS A 470 18.30 -8.77 -21.40
C CYS A 470 17.84 -8.42 -19.99
N ALA A 471 16.80 -9.09 -19.54
CA ALA A 471 16.22 -8.98 -18.20
C ALA A 471 15.92 -10.37 -17.65
N VAL A 472 16.08 -10.58 -16.35
CA VAL A 472 15.67 -11.82 -15.67
C VAL A 472 14.60 -11.48 -14.64
N ILE A 473 13.53 -12.29 -14.57
CA ILE A 473 12.52 -12.19 -13.52
C ILE A 473 12.31 -13.55 -12.84
N TRP A 474 11.86 -13.50 -11.59
CA TRP A 474 11.39 -14.67 -10.84
C TRP A 474 9.86 -14.72 -10.89
N TYR A 475 9.32 -15.38 -11.91
CA TYR A 475 7.90 -15.41 -12.21
C TYR A 475 7.16 -16.35 -11.25
N GLN A 476 6.07 -15.85 -10.65
CA GLN A 476 5.20 -16.57 -9.71
C GLN A 476 5.93 -17.24 -8.53
N LEU A 477 7.13 -16.76 -8.19
CA LEU A 477 8.03 -17.35 -7.20
C LEU A 477 8.51 -18.79 -7.51
N GLU A 478 8.35 -19.26 -8.75
CA GLU A 478 8.66 -20.64 -9.17
C GLU A 478 9.66 -20.75 -10.33
N LYS A 479 9.62 -19.83 -11.30
CA LYS A 479 10.34 -19.96 -12.58
C LYS A 479 11.20 -18.75 -12.89
N LEU A 480 12.44 -19.01 -13.31
CA LEU A 480 13.42 -18.01 -13.67
C LEU A 480 13.35 -17.78 -15.18
N ILE A 481 12.78 -16.64 -15.59
CA ILE A 481 12.53 -16.32 -16.99
C ILE A 481 13.54 -15.28 -17.47
N LEU A 482 14.27 -15.59 -18.54
CA LEU A 482 15.21 -14.68 -19.19
C LEU A 482 14.57 -14.08 -20.45
N PHE A 483 14.34 -12.78 -20.45
CA PHE A 483 13.92 -12.01 -21.63
C PHE A 483 15.15 -11.47 -22.34
N VAL A 484 15.22 -11.65 -23.65
CA VAL A 484 16.36 -11.26 -24.49
C VAL A 484 15.89 -10.42 -25.67
N VAL A 485 16.51 -9.25 -25.83
CA VAL A 485 16.48 -8.50 -27.10
C VAL A 485 17.63 -9.02 -27.96
N PRO A 486 17.36 -9.73 -29.08
CA PRO A 486 18.40 -10.47 -29.80
C PRO A 486 19.19 -9.59 -30.78
N LYS A 487 20.53 -9.72 -30.77
CA LYS A 487 21.40 -9.09 -31.77
C LYS A 487 21.50 -9.96 -33.03
N GLY A 488 20.46 -9.90 -33.87
CA GLY A 488 20.33 -10.72 -35.08
C GLY A 488 19.71 -12.10 -34.80
N ASN A 489 19.94 -13.08 -35.68
CA ASN A 489 19.28 -14.39 -35.65
C ASN A 489 19.82 -15.33 -34.54
N LEU A 490 19.41 -15.07 -33.30
CA LEU A 490 19.71 -15.91 -32.13
C LEU A 490 18.62 -16.95 -31.87
N LYS A 491 19.02 -18.20 -31.60
CA LYS A 491 18.09 -19.28 -31.22
C LYS A 491 18.10 -19.47 -29.70
N LYS A 492 16.91 -19.60 -29.11
CA LYS A 492 16.70 -19.82 -27.66
C LYS A 492 17.55 -20.98 -27.07
N ARG A 493 17.74 -22.06 -27.83
CA ARG A 493 18.53 -23.24 -27.42
C ARG A 493 20.02 -22.94 -27.24
N ASP A 494 20.59 -22.10 -28.10
CA ASP A 494 22.02 -21.76 -28.07
C ASP A 494 22.35 -20.85 -26.88
N ILE A 495 21.37 -20.01 -26.48
CA ILE A 495 21.43 -19.19 -25.27
C ILE A 495 21.45 -20.07 -24.01
N LEU A 496 20.48 -20.99 -23.87
CA LEU A 496 20.40 -21.87 -22.69
C LEU A 496 21.64 -22.75 -22.53
N LYS A 497 22.17 -23.30 -23.63
CA LYS A 497 23.38 -24.14 -23.57
C LYS A 497 24.59 -23.37 -23.04
N LYS A 498 24.84 -22.14 -23.54
CA LYS A 498 25.93 -21.27 -23.04
C LYS A 498 25.76 -20.91 -21.56
N LEU A 499 24.52 -20.72 -21.10
CA LEU A 499 24.24 -20.45 -19.70
C LEU A 499 24.47 -21.68 -18.81
N GLN A 500 24.12 -22.89 -19.27
CA GLN A 500 24.40 -24.14 -18.56
C GLN A 500 25.90 -24.42 -18.38
N GLU A 501 26.74 -23.93 -19.29
CA GLU A 501 28.21 -24.05 -19.20
C GLU A 501 28.85 -23.08 -18.18
N ARG A 502 28.10 -22.07 -17.70
CA ARG A 502 28.63 -20.96 -16.87
C ARG A 502 27.89 -20.75 -15.54
N LEU A 503 26.62 -21.13 -15.47
CA LEU A 503 25.78 -21.04 -14.28
C LEU A 503 25.60 -22.43 -13.66
N PRO A 504 25.61 -22.57 -12.32
CA PRO A 504 25.23 -23.82 -11.68
C PRO A 504 23.77 -24.17 -12.03
N SER A 505 23.41 -25.45 -12.02
CA SER A 505 22.11 -25.95 -12.51
C SER A 505 20.88 -25.18 -11.99
N HIS A 506 20.85 -24.87 -10.69
CA HIS A 506 19.78 -24.10 -10.04
C HIS A 506 19.72 -22.60 -10.41
N ALA A 507 20.70 -22.08 -11.14
CA ALA A 507 20.79 -20.69 -11.61
C ALA A 507 20.47 -20.53 -13.10
N VAL A 508 20.40 -21.63 -13.85
CA VAL A 508 20.03 -21.61 -15.28
C VAL A 508 18.55 -21.22 -15.42
N PRO A 509 18.18 -20.23 -16.26
CA PRO A 509 16.79 -19.89 -16.53
C PRO A 509 15.97 -21.09 -17.03
N ASP A 510 14.73 -21.22 -16.56
CA ASP A 510 13.79 -22.26 -16.99
C ASP A 510 13.33 -22.04 -18.43
N GLU A 511 13.14 -20.78 -18.82
CA GLU A 511 12.73 -20.40 -20.18
C GLU A 511 13.41 -19.10 -20.65
N VAL A 512 13.64 -19.02 -21.96
CA VAL A 512 14.12 -17.83 -22.65
C VAL A 512 13.02 -17.30 -23.56
N LEU A 513 12.65 -16.04 -23.40
CA LEU A 513 11.74 -15.32 -24.29
C LEU A 513 12.53 -14.30 -25.12
N LEU A 514 12.27 -14.26 -26.42
CA LEU A 514 12.79 -13.21 -27.29
C LEU A 514 11.72 -12.11 -27.37
N ILE A 515 12.13 -10.86 -27.19
CA ILE A 515 11.25 -9.67 -27.22
C ILE A 515 11.94 -8.54 -27.99
N ASP A 516 11.16 -7.61 -28.55
CA ASP A 516 11.71 -6.53 -29.38
C ASP A 516 12.36 -5.42 -28.55
N THR A 517 11.78 -5.07 -27.39
CA THR A 517 12.27 -4.03 -26.47
C THR A 517 12.00 -4.40 -25.02
N LEU A 518 12.80 -3.87 -24.08
CA LEU A 518 12.52 -3.97 -22.65
C LEU A 518 11.56 -2.85 -22.21
N PRO A 519 10.54 -3.15 -21.39
CA PRO A 519 9.66 -2.14 -20.83
C PRO A 519 10.31 -1.44 -19.61
N PHE A 520 10.02 -0.15 -19.46
CA PHE A 520 10.52 0.69 -18.37
C PHE A 520 9.40 1.55 -17.78
N THR A 521 9.46 1.78 -16.47
CA THR A 521 8.50 2.59 -15.72
C THR A 521 8.64 4.09 -16.00
N SER A 522 7.67 4.88 -15.54
CA SER A 522 7.70 6.36 -15.54
C SER A 522 8.94 6.96 -14.85
N HIS A 523 9.57 6.23 -13.93
CA HIS A 523 10.80 6.64 -13.24
C HIS A 523 12.07 6.08 -13.91
N GLY A 524 11.94 5.46 -15.09
CA GLY A 524 13.07 4.93 -15.84
C GLY A 524 13.75 3.72 -15.19
N LYS A 525 13.02 2.91 -14.43
CA LYS A 525 13.46 1.58 -13.95
C LYS A 525 12.85 0.47 -14.80
N MET A 526 13.41 -0.73 -14.79
CA MET A 526 12.83 -1.89 -15.50
C MET A 526 11.42 -2.22 -14.99
N ASP A 527 10.46 -2.40 -15.90
CA ASP A 527 9.09 -2.75 -15.54
C ASP A 527 8.90 -4.28 -15.45
N VAL A 528 9.12 -4.81 -14.25
CA VAL A 528 8.98 -6.24 -13.94
C VAL A 528 7.52 -6.71 -14.04
N SER A 529 6.55 -5.82 -13.80
CA SER A 529 5.12 -6.13 -13.91
C SER A 529 4.73 -6.32 -15.38
N GLU A 530 5.19 -5.44 -16.26
CA GLU A 530 4.97 -5.53 -17.70
C GLU A 530 5.69 -6.74 -18.33
N LEU A 531 6.93 -7.04 -17.89
CA LEU A 531 7.61 -8.29 -18.27
C LEU A 531 6.80 -9.54 -17.83
N SER A 532 6.26 -9.53 -16.61
CA SER A 532 5.42 -10.61 -16.10
C SER A 532 4.13 -10.76 -16.92
N ARG A 533 3.54 -9.66 -17.38
CA ARG A 533 2.39 -9.65 -18.28
C ARG A 533 2.73 -10.26 -19.65
N ILE A 534 3.85 -9.85 -20.25
CA ILE A 534 4.35 -10.39 -21.53
C ILE A 534 4.54 -11.91 -21.45
N TYR A 535 5.15 -12.42 -20.38
CA TYR A 535 5.32 -13.86 -20.19
C TYR A 535 3.98 -14.59 -19.95
N GLY A 536 3.07 -13.99 -19.18
CA GLY A 536 1.70 -14.51 -19.02
C GLY A 536 0.94 -14.64 -20.34
N SER A 537 1.06 -13.64 -21.24
CA SER A 537 0.51 -13.72 -22.60
C SER A 537 1.16 -14.83 -23.44
N HIS A 538 2.48 -15.03 -23.34
CA HIS A 538 3.18 -16.14 -24.02
C HIS A 538 2.73 -17.52 -23.51
N LEU A 539 2.49 -17.68 -22.20
CA LEU A 539 1.91 -18.91 -21.63
C LEU A 539 0.49 -19.16 -22.16
N ASN A 540 -0.36 -18.13 -22.23
CA ASN A 540 -1.71 -18.25 -22.78
C ASN A 540 -1.71 -18.58 -24.28
N SER A 541 -0.75 -18.07 -25.06
CA SER A 541 -0.58 -18.46 -26.46
C SER A 541 -0.23 -19.95 -26.62
N ARG A 542 0.57 -20.53 -25.72
CA ARG A 542 0.86 -21.99 -25.72
C ARG A 542 -0.33 -22.84 -25.29
N ARG A 543 -1.20 -22.35 -24.40
CA ARG A 543 -2.39 -23.07 -23.91
C ARG A 543 -3.41 -23.37 -25.01
N CYS A 544 -3.41 -22.62 -26.12
CA CYS A 544 -4.28 -22.88 -27.27
C CYS A 544 -3.91 -24.14 -28.08
N ASP A 545 -2.67 -24.63 -28.01
CA ASP A 545 -2.18 -25.70 -28.89
C ASP A 545 -2.37 -27.13 -28.31
N SER A 546 -2.65 -27.29 -27.02
CA SER A 546 -2.86 -28.61 -26.39
C SER A 546 -4.35 -28.98 -26.28
N LYS A 547 -4.94 -29.49 -27.37
CA LYS A 547 -6.34 -29.97 -27.38
C LYS A 547 -6.50 -31.27 -26.60
N LEU A 548 -6.93 -31.16 -25.34
CA LEU A 548 -7.42 -32.29 -24.54
C LEU A 548 -8.76 -32.78 -25.11
N LYS A 549 -8.96 -34.10 -25.23
CA LYS A 549 -10.18 -34.69 -25.77
C LYS A 549 -11.11 -35.17 -24.66
N GLU A 550 -12.42 -35.08 -24.91
CA GLU A 550 -13.48 -35.48 -23.97
C GLU A 550 -13.29 -36.90 -23.41
N ASN A 551 -12.87 -37.84 -24.27
CA ASN A 551 -12.69 -39.25 -23.93
C ASN A 551 -11.47 -39.56 -23.05
N GLU A 552 -10.55 -38.61 -22.83
CA GLU A 552 -9.39 -38.76 -21.93
C GLU A 552 -9.61 -38.12 -20.56
N LEU A 553 -10.67 -37.32 -20.38
CA LEU A 553 -10.87 -36.50 -19.18
C LEU A 553 -11.07 -37.35 -17.91
N TRP A 554 -11.84 -38.45 -17.99
CA TRP A 554 -12.15 -39.28 -16.83
C TRP A 554 -10.91 -39.98 -16.26
N GLU A 555 -10.09 -40.59 -17.13
CA GLU A 555 -8.88 -41.31 -16.74
C GLU A 555 -7.86 -40.38 -16.08
N ARG A 556 -7.64 -39.18 -16.66
CA ARG A 556 -6.75 -38.18 -16.08
C ARG A 556 -7.28 -37.63 -14.75
N LEU A 557 -8.60 -37.41 -14.61
CA LEU A 557 -9.20 -36.97 -13.35
C LEU A 557 -9.02 -38.02 -12.24
N GLN A 558 -9.19 -39.31 -12.56
CA GLN A 558 -8.92 -40.40 -11.61
C GLN A 558 -7.44 -40.48 -11.23
N HIS A 559 -6.52 -40.27 -12.19
CA HIS A 559 -5.08 -40.25 -11.91
C HIS A 559 -4.68 -39.07 -11.01
N LEU A 560 -5.16 -37.85 -11.30
CA LEU A 560 -4.96 -36.68 -10.43
C LEU A 560 -5.54 -36.88 -9.03
N TRP A 561 -6.72 -37.50 -8.90
CA TRP A 561 -7.34 -37.81 -7.62
C TRP A 561 -6.51 -38.81 -6.81
N LYS A 562 -5.91 -39.83 -7.46
CA LYS A 562 -4.95 -40.74 -6.81
C LYS A 562 -3.67 -40.01 -6.37
N ALA A 563 -3.09 -39.21 -7.25
CA ALA A 563 -1.84 -38.51 -7.02
C ALA A 563 -1.93 -37.52 -5.83
N VAL A 564 -2.97 -36.68 -5.78
CA VAL A 564 -3.13 -35.68 -4.71
C VAL A 564 -3.46 -36.32 -3.36
N LEU A 565 -4.05 -37.52 -3.34
CA LEU A 565 -4.38 -38.26 -2.12
C LEU A 565 -3.29 -39.27 -1.71
N ASN A 566 -2.18 -39.39 -2.46
CA ASN A 566 -1.09 -40.34 -2.24
C ASN A 566 -1.54 -41.82 -2.21
N PHE A 567 -2.51 -42.20 -3.05
CA PHE A 567 -2.89 -43.61 -3.20
C PHE A 567 -1.82 -44.40 -3.98
N PRO A 568 -1.46 -45.64 -3.58
CA PRO A 568 -0.56 -46.49 -4.36
C PRO A 568 -1.16 -46.80 -5.75
N ASP A 569 -0.34 -46.84 -6.80
CA ASP A 569 -0.82 -47.02 -8.18
C ASP A 569 -1.65 -48.31 -8.38
N GLU A 570 -1.29 -49.41 -7.69
CA GLU A 570 -1.98 -50.71 -7.75
C GLU A 570 -3.34 -50.76 -7.03
N SER A 571 -3.82 -49.66 -6.45
CA SER A 571 -5.12 -49.62 -5.77
C SER A 571 -6.34 -49.64 -6.71
N THR A 572 -7.43 -50.24 -6.25
CA THR A 572 -8.71 -50.44 -6.94
C THR A 572 -9.26 -49.15 -7.58
N SER A 573 -10.06 -49.29 -8.64
CA SER A 573 -10.76 -48.17 -9.31
C SER A 573 -11.56 -47.33 -8.31
N ILE A 574 -11.37 -46.00 -8.34
CA ILE A 574 -12.12 -45.07 -7.48
C ILE A 574 -13.62 -45.20 -7.77
N LEU A 575 -14.42 -45.47 -6.73
CA LEU A 575 -15.89 -45.53 -6.83
C LEU A 575 -16.44 -44.16 -7.24
N LYS A 576 -17.43 -44.13 -8.12
CA LYS A 576 -18.00 -42.88 -8.70
C LYS A 576 -18.61 -41.95 -7.65
N GLU A 577 -19.05 -42.53 -6.55
CA GLU A 577 -19.68 -41.91 -5.40
C GLU A 577 -18.66 -41.36 -4.39
N SER A 578 -17.36 -41.64 -4.57
CA SER A 578 -16.28 -41.19 -3.68
C SER A 578 -16.25 -39.67 -3.58
N ARG A 579 -16.28 -39.14 -2.35
CA ARG A 579 -16.12 -37.72 -2.06
C ARG A 579 -14.70 -37.41 -1.61
N PHE A 580 -14.18 -36.24 -1.97
CA PHE A 580 -12.77 -35.91 -1.78
C PHE A 580 -12.34 -35.95 -0.30
N LEU A 581 -13.12 -35.29 0.57
CA LEU A 581 -12.86 -35.25 2.01
C LEU A 581 -12.92 -36.66 2.66
N HIS A 582 -13.90 -37.49 2.28
CA HIS A 582 -14.03 -38.86 2.78
C HIS A 582 -12.94 -39.81 2.25
N SER A 583 -12.16 -39.39 1.26
CA SER A 583 -11.07 -40.17 0.65
C SER A 583 -9.69 -39.84 1.24
N GLY A 584 -9.61 -39.08 2.34
CA GLY A 584 -8.35 -38.60 2.93
C GLY A 584 -7.86 -37.25 2.38
N GLY A 585 -8.76 -36.53 1.69
CA GLY A 585 -8.56 -35.15 1.25
C GLY A 585 -8.81 -34.13 2.37
N ASP A 586 -8.05 -33.04 2.34
CA ASP A 586 -8.23 -31.88 3.21
C ASP A 586 -8.37 -30.60 2.35
N SER A 587 -8.58 -29.44 2.98
CA SER A 587 -8.77 -28.17 2.28
C SER A 587 -7.56 -27.72 1.44
N LEU A 588 -6.34 -28.14 1.80
CA LEU A 588 -5.12 -27.82 1.05
C LEU A 588 -5.02 -28.73 -0.18
N LYS A 589 -5.24 -30.03 0.01
CA LYS A 589 -5.31 -31.01 -1.09
C LYS A 589 -6.44 -30.69 -2.07
N SER A 590 -7.58 -30.17 -1.61
CA SER A 590 -8.68 -29.80 -2.53
C SER A 590 -8.33 -28.58 -3.39
N LEU A 591 -7.52 -27.65 -2.88
CA LEU A 591 -6.97 -26.54 -3.65
C LEU A 591 -5.93 -27.02 -4.66
N GLN A 592 -5.03 -27.92 -4.25
CA GLN A 592 -4.07 -28.54 -5.18
C GLN A 592 -4.81 -29.31 -6.29
N PHE A 593 -5.82 -30.11 -5.95
CA PHE A 593 -6.61 -30.85 -6.93
C PHE A 593 -7.42 -29.94 -7.86
N HIS A 594 -7.96 -28.83 -7.34
CA HIS A 594 -8.58 -27.77 -8.13
C HIS A 594 -7.61 -27.19 -9.16
N ASP A 595 -6.44 -26.73 -8.72
CA ASP A 595 -5.46 -26.05 -9.57
C ASP A 595 -4.88 -27.01 -10.63
N GLU A 596 -4.65 -28.28 -10.29
CA GLU A 596 -4.24 -29.33 -11.23
C GLU A 596 -5.34 -29.64 -12.28
N ILE A 597 -6.62 -29.61 -11.91
CA ILE A 597 -7.73 -29.75 -12.86
C ILE A 597 -7.79 -28.56 -13.81
N GLU A 598 -7.73 -27.32 -13.31
CA GLU A 598 -7.74 -26.14 -14.17
C GLU A 598 -6.50 -26.08 -15.08
N HIS A 599 -5.34 -26.55 -14.58
CA HIS A 599 -4.12 -26.71 -15.36
C HIS A 599 -4.28 -27.75 -16.48
N MET A 600 -4.83 -28.93 -16.16
CA MET A 600 -5.15 -29.98 -17.11
C MET A 600 -6.12 -29.48 -18.19
N VAL A 601 -7.19 -28.81 -17.78
CA VAL A 601 -8.28 -28.32 -18.64
C VAL A 601 -7.89 -27.10 -19.49
N GLY A 602 -6.89 -26.33 -19.05
CA GLY A 602 -6.36 -25.16 -19.76
C GLY A 602 -7.22 -23.89 -19.65
N LYS A 603 -8.30 -23.92 -18.86
CA LYS A 603 -9.21 -22.79 -18.58
C LYS A 603 -9.83 -22.95 -17.19
N PRO A 604 -10.22 -21.85 -16.53
CA PRO A 604 -10.88 -21.93 -15.23
C PRO A 604 -12.24 -22.63 -15.31
N VAL A 605 -12.64 -23.27 -14.21
CA VAL A 605 -13.89 -24.04 -14.09
C VAL A 605 -14.69 -23.47 -12.90
N PRO A 606 -15.64 -22.54 -13.14
CA PRO A 606 -16.34 -21.84 -12.07
C PRO A 606 -16.99 -22.78 -11.05
N GLY A 607 -16.79 -22.50 -9.76
CA GLY A 607 -17.32 -23.28 -8.64
C GLY A 607 -16.68 -24.66 -8.40
N LEU A 608 -15.64 -25.04 -9.15
CA LEU A 608 -15.01 -26.37 -9.07
C LEU A 608 -14.56 -26.75 -7.65
N LEU A 609 -13.92 -25.82 -6.91
CA LEU A 609 -13.40 -26.10 -5.57
C LEU A 609 -14.52 -26.55 -4.60
N GLU A 610 -15.69 -25.94 -4.68
CA GLU A 610 -16.82 -26.27 -3.81
C GLU A 610 -17.45 -27.62 -4.18
N ILE A 611 -17.43 -27.96 -5.47
CA ILE A 611 -17.88 -29.27 -5.96
C ILE A 611 -16.90 -30.36 -5.50
N ILE A 612 -15.58 -30.14 -5.58
CA ILE A 612 -14.57 -31.03 -4.99
C ILE A 612 -14.84 -31.27 -3.50
N LEU A 613 -15.14 -30.21 -2.74
CA LEU A 613 -15.37 -30.30 -1.29
C LEU A 613 -16.70 -30.98 -0.90
N SER A 614 -17.76 -30.83 -1.71
CA SER A 614 -19.13 -31.24 -1.32
C SER A 614 -19.73 -32.41 -2.11
N ARG A 615 -19.14 -32.78 -3.26
CA ARG A 615 -19.71 -33.71 -4.25
C ARG A 615 -18.82 -34.93 -4.51
N SER A 616 -19.33 -35.88 -5.29
CA SER A 616 -18.55 -37.05 -5.71
C SER A 616 -17.62 -36.76 -6.89
N ILE A 617 -16.60 -37.61 -7.10
CA ILE A 617 -15.72 -37.54 -8.28
C ILE A 617 -16.49 -37.58 -9.61
N GLU A 618 -17.61 -38.30 -9.68
CA GLU A 618 -18.46 -38.29 -10.87
C GLU A 618 -19.20 -36.96 -11.07
N GLU A 619 -19.66 -36.31 -10.01
CA GLU A 619 -20.27 -34.98 -10.08
C GLU A 619 -19.21 -33.90 -10.45
N VAL A 620 -17.99 -34.00 -9.92
CA VAL A 620 -16.82 -33.20 -10.35
C VAL A 620 -16.58 -33.37 -11.85
N TYR A 621 -16.50 -34.62 -12.33
CA TYR A 621 -16.33 -34.92 -13.75
C TYR A 621 -17.44 -34.36 -14.64
N ARG A 622 -18.71 -34.55 -14.27
CA ARG A 622 -19.86 -34.01 -15.03
C ARG A 622 -19.84 -32.48 -15.07
N HIS A 623 -19.41 -31.81 -14.00
CA HIS A 623 -19.28 -30.36 -13.97
C HIS A 623 -18.16 -29.87 -14.90
N ILE A 624 -17.01 -30.54 -14.87
CA ILE A 624 -15.90 -30.26 -15.79
C ILE A 624 -16.35 -30.52 -17.23
N LEU A 625 -16.94 -31.67 -17.55
CA LEU A 625 -17.50 -31.95 -18.88
C LEU A 625 -18.42 -30.83 -19.37
N LYS A 626 -19.43 -30.46 -18.58
CA LYS A 626 -20.42 -29.45 -18.95
C LYS A 626 -19.81 -28.07 -19.19
N THR A 627 -18.78 -27.71 -18.43
CA THR A 627 -18.09 -26.41 -18.51
C THR A 627 -17.02 -26.38 -19.61
N VAL A 628 -16.39 -27.53 -19.87
CA VAL A 628 -15.22 -27.65 -20.75
C VAL A 628 -15.62 -28.05 -22.16
N PHE A 629 -16.53 -29.02 -22.28
CA PHE A 629 -17.02 -29.66 -23.50
C PHE A 629 -18.55 -29.55 -23.60
N PRO A 630 -19.12 -28.33 -23.79
CA PRO A 630 -20.56 -28.17 -23.93
C PRO A 630 -21.07 -28.85 -25.21
N SER A 631 -21.71 -30.00 -25.06
CA SER A 631 -22.28 -30.78 -26.16
C SER A 631 -23.54 -30.12 -26.74
N GLU A 632 -23.63 -29.98 -28.07
CA GLU A 632 -24.77 -29.35 -28.77
C GLU A 632 -26.11 -30.11 -28.63
N ASN A 633 -26.09 -31.33 -28.08
CA ASN A 633 -27.26 -32.23 -28.00
C ASN A 633 -27.84 -32.34 -26.59
N LEU A 634 -28.55 -31.31 -26.14
CA LEU A 634 -29.58 -31.43 -25.08
C LEU A 634 -30.63 -30.30 -25.20
N LYS A 635 -31.29 -30.22 -26.37
CA LYS A 635 -32.57 -29.53 -26.52
C LYS A 635 -33.72 -30.54 -26.46
N LEU A 636 -34.79 -30.16 -25.75
CA LEU A 636 -36.12 -30.81 -25.67
C LEU A 636 -36.28 -32.06 -24.79
N SER A 637 -36.57 -31.84 -23.49
CA SER A 637 -37.90 -32.12 -22.89
C SER A 637 -37.95 -31.41 -21.52
N CYS A 638 -38.99 -30.67 -21.10
CA CYS A 638 -40.33 -30.47 -21.67
C CYS A 638 -40.53 -29.12 -22.38
N ASN A 639 -41.52 -29.07 -23.28
CA ASN A 639 -41.99 -27.83 -23.92
C ASN A 639 -42.94 -27.04 -23.00
N ASN A 640 -42.91 -25.70 -23.12
CA ASN A 640 -44.07 -24.91 -23.59
C ASN A 640 -43.73 -23.41 -23.75
N ALA A 641 -43.35 -22.99 -24.97
CA ALA A 641 -43.62 -21.65 -25.54
C ALA A 641 -43.08 -21.51 -26.98
N VAL A 642 -43.90 -21.91 -27.95
CA VAL A 642 -44.00 -21.50 -29.38
C VAL A 642 -42.82 -20.77 -30.08
N LYS A 643 -42.36 -21.38 -31.19
CA LYS A 643 -41.45 -20.79 -32.22
C LYS A 643 -42.19 -19.88 -33.23
N ARG A 644 -41.47 -18.92 -33.83
CA ARG A 644 -41.37 -18.70 -35.30
C ARG A 644 -40.15 -17.80 -35.60
N LYS A 645 -39.05 -18.26 -36.21
CA LYS A 645 -38.79 -18.70 -37.60
C LYS A 645 -38.81 -17.55 -38.63
N LEU A 646 -37.64 -17.21 -39.17
CA LEU A 646 -37.40 -16.64 -40.50
C LEU A 646 -36.08 -17.26 -41.05
N SER A 647 -35.95 -17.37 -42.36
CA SER A 647 -34.92 -18.17 -43.06
C SER A 647 -34.14 -17.35 -44.09
N GLU A 648 -32.94 -17.80 -44.43
CA GLU A 648 -31.97 -17.09 -45.29
C GLU A 648 -32.37 -16.99 -46.78
N SER A 649 -32.16 -15.80 -47.34
CA SER A 649 -31.62 -15.46 -48.68
C SER A 649 -31.51 -13.92 -48.73
N SER A 650 -30.65 -13.23 -49.48
CA SER A 650 -29.67 -13.58 -50.52
C SER A 650 -28.49 -12.57 -50.50
N ARG A 651 -27.49 -12.76 -51.38
CA ARG A 651 -26.29 -11.91 -51.54
C ARG A 651 -26.62 -10.43 -51.85
N GLU A 652 -25.87 -9.49 -51.28
CA GLU A 652 -25.25 -8.33 -51.96
C GLU A 652 -24.34 -7.49 -51.02
N GLU A 653 -23.18 -7.07 -51.52
CA GLU A 653 -22.37 -5.94 -51.04
C GLU A 653 -22.62 -4.73 -51.99
N PRO A 654 -22.20 -3.46 -51.71
CA PRO A 654 -21.61 -2.88 -50.49
C PRO A 654 -22.28 -1.54 -50.06
N SER A 655 -21.70 -0.85 -49.07
CA SER A 655 -21.34 0.59 -49.11
C SER A 655 -21.63 1.42 -47.84
N LYS A 656 -20.91 2.54 -47.71
CA LYS A 656 -20.81 3.40 -46.53
C LYS A 656 -22.05 4.29 -46.35
N LYS A 657 -22.49 4.47 -45.09
CA LYS A 657 -22.83 5.80 -44.53
C LYS A 657 -22.96 5.75 -43.00
N TYR A 658 -22.13 6.54 -42.31
CA TYR A 658 -22.40 6.91 -40.92
C TYR A 658 -23.63 7.81 -40.88
N VAL A 659 -24.59 7.53 -39.99
CA VAL A 659 -25.62 8.48 -39.59
C VAL A 659 -25.43 8.79 -38.11
N GLN A 660 -25.16 10.05 -37.83
CA GLN A 660 -24.93 10.59 -36.50
C GLN A 660 -26.29 10.88 -35.83
N LEU A 661 -26.67 10.10 -34.82
CA LEU A 661 -27.82 10.42 -33.97
C LEU A 661 -27.35 11.23 -32.76
N LYS A 662 -28.01 12.37 -32.52
CA LYS A 662 -27.71 13.30 -31.43
C LYS A 662 -28.17 12.71 -30.08
N PRO A 663 -27.52 13.08 -28.96
CA PRO A 663 -27.98 12.67 -27.64
C PRO A 663 -29.28 13.40 -27.25
N GLU A 664 -30.29 12.65 -26.85
CA GLU A 664 -31.43 13.22 -26.12
C GLU A 664 -31.03 13.53 -24.67
N ARG A 665 -31.62 14.58 -24.11
CA ARG A 665 -31.31 15.05 -22.75
C ARG A 665 -31.83 14.05 -21.71
N SER A 666 -30.96 13.61 -20.82
CA SER A 666 -31.34 12.91 -19.59
C SER A 666 -32.21 13.81 -18.71
N PRO A 667 -33.33 13.31 -18.15
CA PRO A 667 -34.12 14.07 -17.18
C PRO A 667 -33.31 14.25 -15.88
N VAL A 668 -33.36 15.45 -15.32
CA VAL A 668 -32.82 15.74 -13.99
C VAL A 668 -33.70 15.04 -12.96
N VAL A 669 -33.13 14.10 -12.20
CA VAL A 669 -33.80 13.50 -11.05
C VAL A 669 -33.51 14.37 -9.83
N GLU A 670 -34.51 15.08 -9.34
CA GLU A 670 -34.44 15.84 -8.09
C GLU A 670 -34.19 14.87 -6.92
N SER A 671 -33.04 15.02 -6.26
CA SER A 671 -32.63 14.15 -5.16
C SER A 671 -33.25 14.63 -3.84
N ASN A 672 -34.47 14.17 -3.56
CA ASN A 672 -35.02 14.24 -2.20
C ASN A 672 -34.18 13.36 -1.27
N PHE A 673 -33.27 13.97 -0.50
CA PHE A 673 -32.50 13.29 0.54
C PHE A 673 -33.42 12.90 1.69
N VAL A 674 -33.71 11.61 1.82
CA VAL A 674 -34.41 11.05 2.98
C VAL A 674 -33.35 10.71 4.03
N GLY A 675 -33.47 11.28 5.23
CA GLY A 675 -32.59 10.93 6.34
C GLY A 675 -32.84 9.50 6.81
N PHE A 676 -31.78 8.67 6.84
CA PHE A 676 -31.83 7.27 7.22
C PHE A 676 -30.64 6.87 8.08
N THR A 677 -30.79 5.78 8.83
CA THR A 677 -29.71 5.09 9.54
C THR A 677 -29.67 3.64 9.11
N ALA A 678 -28.49 3.13 8.76
CA ALA A 678 -28.28 1.75 8.35
C ALA A 678 -27.24 1.06 9.25
N VAL A 679 -27.57 -0.15 9.71
CA VAL A 679 -26.75 -0.95 10.62
C VAL A 679 -26.49 -2.32 10.01
N THR A 680 -25.23 -2.73 10.04
CA THR A 680 -24.77 -4.05 9.57
C THR A 680 -23.84 -4.71 10.59
N ARG A 681 -23.51 -5.98 10.36
CA ARG A 681 -22.62 -6.80 11.21
C ARG A 681 -21.34 -6.08 11.66
N GLY A 682 -20.91 -6.35 12.90
CA GLY A 682 -19.69 -5.78 13.48
C GLY A 682 -19.75 -4.27 13.68
N ASN A 683 -20.88 -3.77 14.21
CA ASN A 683 -21.09 -2.36 14.60
C ASN A 683 -20.95 -1.32 13.47
N ARG A 684 -21.02 -1.74 12.20
CA ARG A 684 -20.92 -0.83 11.05
C ARG A 684 -22.21 -0.02 10.87
N LEU A 685 -22.15 1.26 11.25
CA LEU A 685 -23.22 2.25 11.17
C LEU A 685 -23.00 3.21 9.98
N LEU A 686 -24.06 3.49 9.23
CA LEU A 686 -24.10 4.54 8.20
C LEU A 686 -25.34 5.42 8.44
N SER A 687 -25.12 6.68 8.82
CA SER A 687 -26.18 7.66 9.05
C SER A 687 -26.06 8.83 8.08
N MET A 688 -27.17 9.22 7.45
CA MET A 688 -27.24 10.36 6.51
C MET A 688 -28.35 11.31 6.97
N GLY A 689 -28.03 12.58 7.19
CA GLY A 689 -28.93 13.63 7.70
C GLY A 689 -28.29 15.01 7.67
N ASP A 690 -29.06 16.08 7.96
CA ASP A 690 -28.66 17.48 7.75
C ASP A 690 -27.33 17.88 8.43
N PRO A 691 -26.47 18.68 7.76
CA PRO A 691 -25.15 19.03 8.25
C PRO A 691 -25.20 20.24 9.21
N LEU A 692 -25.69 20.08 10.44
CA LEU A 692 -25.47 21.05 11.52
C LEU A 692 -25.85 20.51 12.92
N LYS A 693 -24.87 19.93 13.63
CA LYS A 693 -24.52 20.24 15.04
C LYS A 693 -23.40 19.32 15.54
N ASN A 694 -22.25 19.91 15.84
CA ASN A 694 -21.22 19.29 16.66
C ASN A 694 -21.77 19.14 18.10
N HIS A 695 -21.74 17.94 18.67
CA HIS A 695 -21.93 17.76 20.10
C HIS A 695 -20.59 17.89 20.83
N SER A 696 -20.21 19.13 21.12
CA SER A 696 -19.34 19.47 22.25
C SER A 696 -20.24 19.92 23.41
N ASN A 697 -20.00 19.40 24.61
CA ASN A 697 -20.79 19.72 25.81
C ASN A 697 -20.61 21.18 26.23
N THR A 698 -21.71 21.94 26.40
CA THR A 698 -22.06 22.68 27.65
C THR A 698 -23.41 23.43 27.55
N GLU A 699 -24.21 23.26 28.59
CA GLU A 699 -25.10 24.20 29.32
C GLU A 699 -25.85 25.38 28.62
N GLN A 700 -27.18 25.31 28.72
CA GLN A 700 -28.22 26.35 29.02
C GLN A 700 -28.16 27.80 28.47
N ALA A 701 -29.15 28.14 27.65
CA ALA A 701 -30.13 29.28 27.76
C ALA A 701 -31.00 29.29 26.47
N GLY A 702 -32.35 29.26 26.48
CA GLY A 702 -33.28 30.38 26.75
C GLY A 702 -33.45 31.24 25.47
N GLU A 703 -34.58 31.36 24.75
CA GLU A 703 -36.00 31.55 25.12
C GLU A 703 -36.96 31.33 23.90
N SER A 704 -38.31 31.45 23.88
CA SER A 704 -39.42 31.16 24.84
C SER A 704 -40.84 31.44 24.24
N GLU A 705 -41.34 30.69 23.22
CA GLU A 705 -42.77 30.78 22.79
C GLU A 705 -43.47 29.41 22.71
N VAL A 706 -44.72 29.20 23.14
CA VAL A 706 -45.61 29.83 24.15
C VAL A 706 -46.80 28.85 24.37
N LEU A 707 -47.28 28.64 25.62
CA LEU A 707 -48.64 28.20 26.08
C LEU A 707 -48.57 27.54 27.49
N PRO A 708 -49.64 27.55 28.33
CA PRO A 708 -49.58 28.48 29.47
C PRO A 708 -49.76 27.90 30.88
N SER A 709 -49.21 28.65 31.86
CA SER A 709 -49.74 28.94 33.21
C SER A 709 -50.24 27.81 34.13
N VAL A 710 -49.50 27.58 35.23
CA VAL A 710 -50.05 27.53 36.61
C VAL A 710 -49.12 28.33 37.54
N ARG A 711 -49.68 28.97 38.57
CA ARG A 711 -49.07 30.03 39.39
C ARG A 711 -48.14 29.56 40.51
N ASP A 712 -47.14 30.40 40.79
CA ASP A 712 -46.61 30.86 42.09
C ASP A 712 -46.68 29.94 43.32
N LYS A 713 -45.51 29.76 43.96
CA LYS A 713 -45.20 30.48 45.21
C LYS A 713 -43.72 30.40 45.61
N THR A 714 -43.09 31.56 45.75
CA THR A 714 -41.84 31.78 46.48
C THR A 714 -42.00 31.59 47.99
N ILE A 715 -40.95 31.15 48.69
CA ILE A 715 -40.49 31.67 49.99
C ILE A 715 -39.01 31.28 50.21
N VAL A 716 -38.17 32.32 50.23
CA VAL A 716 -37.09 32.68 51.18
C VAL A 716 -36.10 31.63 51.70
N SER A 717 -34.83 32.04 51.66
CA SER A 717 -33.61 31.42 52.17
C SER A 717 -33.51 31.28 53.70
N SER A 718 -32.69 30.34 54.16
CA SER A 718 -31.64 30.60 55.17
C SER A 718 -30.61 29.47 55.19
N ALA A 719 -29.35 29.82 55.46
CA ALA A 719 -28.24 28.88 55.61
C ALA A 719 -27.95 28.62 57.10
N ASN A 720 -27.27 27.53 57.41
CA ASN A 720 -26.43 27.39 58.61
C ASN A 720 -25.36 26.31 58.42
N MET A 721 -24.28 26.42 59.20
CA MET A 721 -23.00 25.69 59.06
C MET A 721 -22.82 24.54 60.08
N ALA A 722 -21.59 24.00 60.11
CA ALA A 722 -20.96 22.98 60.98
C ALA A 722 -21.04 21.55 60.41
N GLU A 723 -19.95 20.87 60.05
CA GLU A 723 -18.62 20.60 60.67
C GLU A 723 -18.55 19.31 61.51
N ASP A 724 -17.40 18.66 61.35
CA ASP A 724 -16.74 17.61 62.13
C ASP A 724 -17.29 16.18 62.30
N ASP A 725 -16.72 15.29 61.47
CA ASP A 725 -15.59 14.40 61.78
C ASP A 725 -15.72 13.14 62.69
N SER A 726 -14.98 12.12 62.25
CA SER A 726 -14.44 10.97 62.99
C SER A 726 -15.36 9.81 63.44
N ILE A 727 -15.07 8.59 62.95
CA ILE A 727 -14.43 7.47 63.68
C ILE A 727 -14.49 6.16 62.87
N LEU A 728 -13.44 5.34 62.98
CA LEU A 728 -13.30 4.01 62.39
C LEU A 728 -14.44 3.04 62.78
N ASN A 729 -14.81 2.13 61.87
CA ASN A 729 -14.67 0.69 62.11
C ASN A 729 -14.91 -0.14 60.84
N THR A 730 -13.98 -1.03 60.51
CA THR A 730 -14.32 -2.33 59.90
C THR A 730 -14.82 -3.23 61.04
N PRO A 731 -15.85 -4.05 60.82
CA PRO A 731 -15.53 -5.43 60.41
C PRO A 731 -16.57 -6.11 59.49
N VAL A 732 -16.06 -7.11 58.75
CA VAL A 732 -16.71 -8.40 58.42
C VAL A 732 -18.02 -8.40 57.59
N HIS A 733 -17.93 -9.14 56.48
CA HIS A 733 -19.01 -9.78 55.71
C HIS A 733 -20.45 -9.71 56.26
N GLU A 734 -21.32 -9.01 55.53
CA GLU A 734 -22.70 -9.45 55.33
C GLU A 734 -23.01 -9.61 53.84
N ASN A 735 -23.71 -10.68 53.50
CA ASN A 735 -24.16 -10.97 52.14
C ASN A 735 -25.32 -10.03 51.76
N LEU A 736 -25.04 -9.01 50.94
CA LEU A 736 -26.06 -8.37 50.13
C LEU A 736 -26.04 -8.97 48.73
N GLY A 737 -26.88 -9.98 48.53
CA GLY A 737 -27.10 -10.58 47.22
C GLY A 737 -27.72 -9.58 46.26
N GLN A 738 -26.90 -9.02 45.37
CA GLN A 738 -27.40 -8.39 44.15
C GLN A 738 -28.04 -9.49 43.29
N THR A 739 -29.37 -9.47 43.19
CA THR A 739 -30.11 -10.29 42.25
C THR A 739 -29.73 -9.89 40.83
N ALA A 740 -28.93 -10.71 40.15
CA ALA A 740 -28.58 -10.48 38.75
C ALA A 740 -29.86 -10.52 37.88
N GLU A 741 -30.20 -9.38 37.25
CA GLU A 741 -31.36 -9.26 36.38
C GLU A 741 -31.09 -9.99 35.05
N LYS A 742 -31.41 -11.29 34.99
CA LYS A 742 -31.16 -12.11 33.80
C LYS A 742 -31.93 -11.57 32.58
N LEU A 743 -31.22 -11.42 31.46
CA LEU A 743 -31.78 -11.05 30.17
C LEU A 743 -32.38 -12.30 29.47
N MET A 744 -33.56 -12.14 28.90
CA MET A 744 -34.23 -13.16 28.11
C MET A 744 -34.47 -12.67 26.68
N LEU A 745 -34.28 -13.56 25.70
CA LEU A 745 -34.57 -13.29 24.29
C LEU A 745 -35.96 -13.87 23.95
N HIS A 746 -36.98 -13.02 23.87
CA HIS A 746 -38.31 -13.45 23.46
C HIS A 746 -38.41 -13.45 21.93
N LEU A 747 -38.75 -14.58 21.30
CA LEU A 747 -38.95 -14.63 19.85
C LEU A 747 -40.11 -13.71 19.44
N ARG A 748 -39.83 -12.65 18.68
CA ARG A 748 -40.84 -11.73 18.15
C ARG A 748 -41.45 -12.28 16.86
N TRP A 749 -40.59 -12.62 15.89
CA TRP A 749 -40.99 -13.23 14.62
C TRP A 749 -39.84 -14.01 13.99
N LYS A 750 -40.17 -14.87 13.03
CA LYS A 750 -39.22 -15.49 12.10
C LYS A 750 -39.79 -15.45 10.68
N SER A 751 -38.94 -15.28 9.67
CA SER A 751 -39.31 -15.37 8.25
C SER A 751 -38.55 -16.52 7.57
N ASP A 752 -39.23 -17.25 6.69
CA ASP A 752 -38.64 -18.33 5.91
C ASP A 752 -38.01 -17.76 4.63
N LEU A 753 -36.76 -18.15 4.36
CA LEU A 753 -36.04 -17.83 3.12
C LEU A 753 -35.81 -19.08 2.26
N GLY A 754 -36.39 -20.23 2.61
CA GLY A 754 -36.45 -21.46 1.81
C GLY A 754 -35.16 -22.31 1.78
N LYS A 755 -34.00 -21.73 2.08
CA LYS A 755 -32.71 -22.41 2.32
C LYS A 755 -31.85 -21.61 3.31
N CYS A 756 -30.74 -22.20 3.73
CA CYS A 756 -29.71 -21.63 4.61
C CYS A 756 -29.50 -20.11 4.48
N VAL A 757 -29.48 -19.42 5.63
CA VAL A 757 -29.32 -17.97 5.74
C VAL A 757 -27.96 -17.65 6.36
N ASP A 758 -26.90 -17.72 5.53
CA ASP A 758 -25.52 -17.45 5.96
C ASP A 758 -25.17 -15.94 5.89
N ALA A 759 -25.87 -15.18 5.05
CA ALA A 759 -25.75 -13.72 5.02
C ALA A 759 -26.15 -13.11 6.38
N SER A 760 -25.51 -12.00 6.76
CA SER A 760 -25.92 -11.23 7.95
C SER A 760 -26.93 -10.14 7.55
N PRO A 761 -27.94 -9.84 8.39
CA PRO A 761 -28.96 -8.85 8.07
C PRO A 761 -28.40 -7.42 7.93
N LEU A 762 -29.02 -6.64 7.06
CA LEU A 762 -28.89 -5.18 6.99
C LEU A 762 -30.18 -4.58 7.57
N VAL A 763 -30.09 -3.77 8.62
CA VAL A 763 -31.22 -3.01 9.16
C VAL A 763 -31.14 -1.58 8.64
N VAL A 764 -32.19 -1.06 8.03
CA VAL A 764 -32.30 0.37 7.62
C VAL A 764 -33.52 0.98 8.26
N THR A 765 -33.35 2.13 8.91
CA THR A 765 -34.41 2.86 9.61
C THR A 765 -34.59 4.25 9.03
N GLU A 766 -35.85 4.66 8.89
CA GLU A 766 -36.29 5.94 8.34
C GLU A 766 -37.51 6.43 9.12
N LYS A 767 -37.32 7.52 9.89
CA LYS A 767 -38.34 8.12 10.76
C LYS A 767 -38.97 7.09 11.72
N LEU A 768 -40.16 6.58 11.40
CA LEU A 768 -40.93 5.62 12.19
C LEU A 768 -40.91 4.19 11.60
N SER A 769 -40.24 3.98 10.47
CA SER A 769 -40.18 2.69 9.77
C SER A 769 -38.78 2.08 9.87
N ALA A 770 -38.72 0.75 9.95
CA ALA A 770 -37.46 0.00 10.01
C ALA A 770 -37.60 -1.30 9.22
N PHE A 771 -36.65 -1.57 8.33
CA PHE A 771 -36.66 -2.73 7.45
C PHE A 771 -35.37 -3.53 7.57
N VAL A 772 -35.52 -4.86 7.57
CA VAL A 772 -34.43 -5.84 7.50
C VAL A 772 -34.32 -6.33 6.06
N TYR A 773 -33.11 -6.27 5.50
CA TYR A 773 -32.77 -6.82 4.19
C TYR A 773 -31.83 -8.00 4.36
N ILE A 774 -32.19 -9.15 3.78
CA ILE A 774 -31.48 -10.41 3.98
C ILE A 774 -31.55 -11.30 2.74
N GLY A 775 -30.41 -11.90 2.37
CA GLY A 775 -30.27 -12.89 1.29
C GLY A 775 -30.09 -14.31 1.82
N SER A 776 -30.23 -15.31 0.94
CA SER A 776 -30.15 -16.73 1.31
C SER A 776 -29.68 -17.66 0.19
N HIS A 777 -29.51 -18.94 0.51
CA HIS A 777 -29.08 -19.98 -0.44
C HIS A 777 -30.17 -20.44 -1.41
N SER A 778 -31.40 -19.94 -1.30
CA SER A 778 -32.52 -20.22 -2.22
C SER A 778 -32.57 -19.23 -3.40
N HIS A 779 -31.54 -18.38 -3.51
CA HIS A 779 -31.45 -17.26 -4.45
C HIS A 779 -32.39 -16.10 -4.09
N VAL A 780 -33.09 -16.17 -2.96
CA VAL A 780 -34.02 -15.15 -2.47
C VAL A 780 -33.32 -14.09 -1.63
N ILE A 781 -33.66 -12.82 -1.90
CA ILE A 781 -33.49 -11.67 -1.02
C ILE A 781 -34.87 -11.09 -0.64
N GLN A 782 -35.10 -10.88 0.66
CA GLN A 782 -36.32 -10.30 1.21
C GLN A 782 -36.07 -8.92 1.82
N ALA A 783 -37.11 -8.08 1.79
CA ALA A 783 -37.25 -6.92 2.66
C ALA A 783 -38.37 -7.17 3.66
N ILE A 784 -38.07 -7.11 4.95
CA ILE A 784 -38.96 -7.50 6.05
C ILE A 784 -39.14 -6.30 6.97
N ASP A 785 -40.38 -5.95 7.35
CA ASP A 785 -40.62 -4.94 8.37
C ASP A 785 -40.13 -5.42 9.76
N LEU A 786 -39.26 -4.65 10.40
CA LEU A 786 -38.54 -5.06 11.62
C LEU A 786 -39.49 -5.33 12.81
N TYR A 787 -40.62 -4.62 12.87
CA TYR A 787 -41.54 -4.71 14.01
C TYR A 787 -42.59 -5.80 13.83
N SER A 788 -43.16 -5.92 12.64
CA SER A 788 -44.25 -6.86 12.33
C SER A 788 -43.80 -8.19 11.73
N GLY A 789 -42.56 -8.30 11.25
CA GLY A 789 -42.05 -9.49 10.56
C GLY A 789 -42.67 -9.73 9.17
N LYS A 790 -43.45 -8.77 8.66
CA LYS A 790 -44.09 -8.90 7.34
C LYS A 790 -43.08 -8.64 6.23
N VAL A 791 -42.99 -9.59 5.29
CA VAL A 791 -42.25 -9.40 4.04
C VAL A 791 -42.95 -8.32 3.21
N LYS A 792 -42.25 -7.21 2.96
CA LYS A 792 -42.71 -6.10 2.11
C LYS A 792 -42.56 -6.44 0.63
N TRP A 793 -41.43 -7.04 0.27
CA TRP A 793 -41.17 -7.59 -1.06
C TRP A 793 -40.15 -8.72 -0.97
N GLU A 794 -40.19 -9.60 -1.96
CA GLU A 794 -39.25 -10.69 -2.15
C GLU A 794 -38.73 -10.66 -3.59
N ARG A 795 -37.44 -10.91 -3.79
CA ARG A 795 -36.82 -11.01 -5.11
C ARG A 795 -35.95 -12.26 -5.21
N ASN A 796 -36.16 -13.03 -6.27
CA ASN A 796 -35.29 -14.14 -6.65
C ASN A 796 -34.21 -13.62 -7.61
N LEU A 797 -32.94 -13.85 -7.28
CA LEU A 797 -31.75 -13.58 -8.11
C LEU A 797 -31.31 -14.88 -8.81
N ALA A 798 -30.24 -14.86 -9.62
CA ALA A 798 -29.89 -16.03 -10.43
C ALA A 798 -29.10 -17.13 -9.69
N ASP A 799 -28.49 -16.81 -8.53
CA ASP A 799 -27.82 -17.79 -7.65
C ASP A 799 -27.87 -17.30 -6.19
N ARG A 800 -27.31 -18.08 -5.25
CA ARG A 800 -27.34 -17.84 -3.81
C ARG A 800 -26.70 -16.51 -3.41
N ILE A 801 -27.11 -16.04 -2.24
CA ILE A 801 -26.75 -14.74 -1.70
C ILE A 801 -26.14 -14.96 -0.30
N GLU A 802 -24.81 -14.97 -0.23
CA GLU A 802 -24.04 -15.01 1.02
C GLU A 802 -23.49 -13.63 1.41
N SER A 803 -23.39 -12.71 0.45
CA SER A 803 -23.15 -11.30 0.67
C SER A 803 -24.27 -10.71 1.54
N SER A 804 -23.93 -10.07 2.65
CA SER A 804 -24.84 -9.08 3.24
C SER A 804 -25.05 -7.94 2.26
N ALA A 805 -26.25 -7.36 2.22
CA ALA A 805 -26.48 -6.15 1.43
C ALA A 805 -25.86 -4.92 2.11
N CYS A 806 -25.49 -3.90 1.33
CA CYS A 806 -25.31 -2.53 1.81
C CYS A 806 -26.36 -1.61 1.19
N VAL A 807 -26.60 -0.44 1.80
CA VAL A 807 -27.45 0.60 1.22
C VAL A 807 -26.58 1.65 0.51
N SER A 808 -27.11 2.28 -0.54
CA SER A 808 -26.44 3.39 -1.21
C SER A 808 -26.46 4.68 -0.39
N ARG A 809 -25.55 5.61 -0.72
CA ARG A 809 -25.49 6.96 -0.13
C ARG A 809 -26.84 7.71 -0.14
N CYS A 810 -27.66 7.52 -1.18
CA CYS A 810 -28.97 8.16 -1.29
C CYS A 810 -30.12 7.40 -0.58
N GLY A 811 -29.86 6.26 0.07
CA GLY A 811 -30.87 5.43 0.73
C GLY A 811 -31.74 4.58 -0.21
N ASN A 812 -31.85 4.96 -1.49
CA ASN A 812 -32.82 4.38 -2.42
C ASN A 812 -32.42 3.04 -3.05
N PHE A 813 -31.15 2.64 -2.98
CA PHE A 813 -30.65 1.40 -3.58
C PHE A 813 -30.00 0.48 -2.54
N LEU A 814 -30.16 -0.81 -2.76
CA LEU A 814 -29.45 -1.88 -2.07
C LEU A 814 -28.42 -2.46 -3.02
N VAL A 815 -27.21 -2.70 -2.56
CA VAL A 815 -26.16 -3.37 -3.34
C VAL A 815 -25.81 -4.69 -2.68
N VAL A 816 -25.75 -5.77 -3.45
CA VAL A 816 -25.50 -7.13 -2.95
C VAL A 816 -24.73 -7.97 -3.97
N GLY A 817 -23.75 -8.74 -3.50
CA GLY A 817 -23.03 -9.73 -4.29
C GLY A 817 -23.81 -11.03 -4.43
N CYS A 818 -23.70 -11.69 -5.59
CA CYS A 818 -24.33 -12.98 -5.86
C CYS A 818 -23.30 -13.99 -6.41
N TYR A 819 -23.56 -15.27 -6.15
CA TYR A 819 -22.65 -16.36 -6.53
C TYR A 819 -22.53 -16.58 -8.04
N ASN A 820 -23.46 -16.06 -8.85
CA ASN A 820 -23.40 -16.08 -10.31
C ASN A 820 -22.36 -15.13 -10.91
N GLY A 821 -21.57 -14.45 -10.07
CA GLY A 821 -20.59 -13.46 -10.47
C GLY A 821 -21.16 -12.06 -10.74
N LEU A 822 -22.44 -11.81 -10.45
CA LEU A 822 -23.04 -10.49 -10.59
C LEU A 822 -23.13 -9.74 -9.25
N VAL A 823 -22.89 -8.43 -9.31
CA VAL A 823 -23.23 -7.46 -8.28
C VAL A 823 -24.56 -6.83 -8.67
N TYR A 824 -25.59 -6.99 -7.83
CA TYR A 824 -26.93 -6.47 -8.07
C TYR A 824 -27.12 -5.14 -7.33
N VAL A 825 -27.62 -4.14 -8.06
CA VAL A 825 -28.15 -2.89 -7.49
C VAL A 825 -29.66 -2.93 -7.61
N LEU A 826 -30.36 -3.10 -6.48
CA LEU A 826 -31.81 -3.22 -6.39
C LEU A 826 -32.42 -1.93 -5.83
N ARG A 827 -33.60 -1.53 -6.29
CA ARG A 827 -34.36 -0.41 -5.70
C ARG A 827 -34.96 -0.87 -4.37
N ARG A 828 -34.73 -0.10 -3.31
CA ARG A 828 -35.11 -0.49 -1.93
C ARG A 828 -36.63 -0.56 -1.71
N SER A 829 -37.43 0.16 -2.50
CA SER A 829 -38.90 0.22 -2.36
C SER A 829 -39.61 -1.09 -2.69
N ASP A 830 -39.13 -1.83 -3.68
CA ASP A 830 -39.83 -2.92 -4.37
C ASP A 830 -38.93 -4.11 -4.79
N GLY A 831 -37.60 -3.97 -4.69
CA GLY A 831 -36.64 -5.00 -5.07
C GLY A 831 -36.33 -5.07 -6.57
N GLU A 832 -36.80 -4.11 -7.38
CA GLU A 832 -36.50 -4.09 -8.82
C GLU A 832 -35.01 -3.86 -9.11
N THR A 833 -34.47 -4.58 -10.09
CA THR A 833 -33.06 -4.42 -10.50
C THR A 833 -32.86 -3.11 -11.24
N HIS A 834 -32.13 -2.18 -10.63
CA HIS A 834 -31.72 -0.90 -11.23
C HIS A 834 -30.49 -1.05 -12.14
N TRP A 835 -29.53 -1.86 -11.72
CA TRP A 835 -28.31 -2.17 -12.47
C TRP A 835 -27.72 -3.52 -12.01
N THR A 836 -26.92 -4.14 -12.88
CA THR A 836 -26.09 -5.30 -12.57
C THR A 836 -24.71 -5.08 -13.15
N PHE A 837 -23.68 -5.30 -12.34
CA PHE A 837 -22.29 -5.34 -12.80
C PHE A 837 -21.80 -6.80 -12.81
N ALA A 838 -21.06 -7.19 -13.86
CA ALA A 838 -20.53 -8.54 -14.01
C ALA A 838 -19.05 -8.58 -13.62
N THR A 839 -18.74 -9.46 -12.66
CA THR A 839 -17.38 -9.91 -12.32
C THR A 839 -17.12 -11.26 -13.00
N GLU A 840 -15.88 -11.76 -12.97
CA GLU A 840 -15.51 -12.98 -13.72
C GLU A 840 -15.74 -14.29 -12.92
N ASP A 841 -16.09 -14.21 -11.62
CA ASP A 841 -16.36 -15.34 -10.72
C ASP A 841 -17.25 -14.90 -9.53
N ALA A 842 -17.64 -15.82 -8.65
CA ALA A 842 -18.59 -15.60 -7.56
C ALA A 842 -18.27 -14.42 -6.61
N VAL A 843 -19.32 -13.66 -6.23
CA VAL A 843 -19.22 -12.50 -5.34
C VAL A 843 -19.79 -12.83 -3.95
N LYS A 844 -18.91 -13.23 -3.02
CA LYS A 844 -19.27 -13.49 -1.60
C LYS A 844 -19.02 -12.30 -0.67
N SER A 845 -18.07 -11.43 -1.02
CA SER A 845 -17.73 -10.25 -0.22
C SER A 845 -18.92 -9.28 -0.16
N SER A 846 -19.43 -8.99 1.05
CA SER A 846 -20.39 -7.90 1.24
C SER A 846 -19.81 -6.54 0.79
N PRO A 847 -20.55 -5.72 0.00
CA PRO A 847 -20.08 -4.42 -0.43
C PRO A 847 -19.92 -3.41 0.71
N ALA A 848 -19.02 -2.44 0.51
CA ALA A 848 -18.85 -1.25 1.35
C ALA A 848 -19.10 0.01 0.52
N VAL A 849 -19.88 0.96 1.04
CA VAL A 849 -20.14 2.24 0.37
C VAL A 849 -19.29 3.36 0.97
N ASP A 850 -18.76 4.24 0.13
CA ASP A 850 -18.17 5.50 0.57
C ASP A 850 -19.27 6.54 0.83
N PRO A 851 -19.46 7.04 2.07
CA PRO A 851 -20.47 8.05 2.37
C PRO A 851 -20.17 9.42 1.74
N SER A 852 -18.91 9.72 1.42
CA SER A 852 -18.45 11.01 0.87
C SER A 852 -18.60 11.10 -0.64
N THR A 853 -18.40 9.99 -1.37
CA THR A 853 -18.52 9.93 -2.84
C THR A 853 -19.78 9.20 -3.29
N GLY A 854 -20.18 8.13 -2.62
CA GLY A 854 -21.26 7.22 -3.03
C GLY A 854 -20.79 6.03 -3.86
N VAL A 855 -19.48 5.91 -4.11
CA VAL A 855 -18.86 4.75 -4.77
C VAL A 855 -18.99 3.51 -3.88
N VAL A 856 -19.20 2.35 -4.50
CA VAL A 856 -19.33 1.06 -3.83
C VAL A 856 -18.14 0.16 -4.14
N PHE A 857 -17.49 -0.37 -3.12
CA PHE A 857 -16.35 -1.28 -3.20
C PHE A 857 -16.79 -2.71 -2.91
N ILE A 858 -16.36 -3.66 -3.74
CA ILE A 858 -16.71 -5.08 -3.58
C ILE A 858 -15.62 -6.00 -4.14
N GLY A 859 -15.28 -7.07 -3.41
CA GLY A 859 -14.36 -8.12 -3.84
C GLY A 859 -15.07 -9.27 -4.57
N SER A 860 -14.36 -9.94 -5.47
CA SER A 860 -14.82 -11.15 -6.15
C SER A 860 -13.79 -12.29 -6.03
N HIS A 861 -14.25 -13.52 -6.22
CA HIS A 861 -13.40 -14.71 -6.30
C HIS A 861 -12.48 -14.70 -7.53
N ASP A 862 -12.76 -13.86 -8.53
CA ASP A 862 -11.91 -13.61 -9.71
C ASP A 862 -10.57 -12.93 -9.40
N ARG A 863 -10.23 -12.81 -8.10
CA ARG A 863 -9.02 -12.19 -7.55
C ARG A 863 -9.00 -10.67 -7.67
N HIS A 864 -10.11 -10.01 -7.98
CA HIS A 864 -10.19 -8.55 -8.07
C HIS A 864 -11.07 -7.90 -6.99
N VAL A 865 -10.82 -6.59 -6.80
CA VAL A 865 -11.72 -5.65 -6.13
C VAL A 865 -12.16 -4.60 -7.13
N TYR A 866 -13.44 -4.27 -7.09
CA TYR A 866 -14.10 -3.34 -8.00
C TYR A 866 -14.60 -2.13 -7.22
N ALA A 867 -14.35 -0.94 -7.77
CA ALA A 867 -15.08 0.27 -7.40
C ALA A 867 -16.15 0.58 -8.44
N LEU A 868 -17.38 0.75 -7.98
CA LEU A 868 -18.57 0.89 -8.82
C LEU A 868 -19.28 2.21 -8.50
N ASP A 869 -19.44 3.08 -9.49
CA ASP A 869 -20.39 4.19 -9.41
C ASP A 869 -21.74 3.66 -9.89
N ILE A 870 -22.62 3.39 -8.92
CA ILE A 870 -23.96 2.83 -9.19
C ILE A 870 -24.93 3.84 -9.82
N TYR A 871 -24.63 5.14 -9.76
CA TYR A 871 -25.47 6.20 -10.33
C TYR A 871 -25.15 6.42 -11.80
N ARG A 872 -23.86 6.35 -12.15
CA ARG A 872 -23.37 6.38 -13.54
C ARG A 872 -23.38 5.01 -14.22
N LYS A 873 -23.50 3.93 -13.44
CA LYS A 873 -23.47 2.52 -13.88
C LYS A 873 -22.13 2.14 -14.53
N GLU A 874 -21.05 2.63 -13.96
CA GLU A 874 -19.67 2.40 -14.44
C GLU A 874 -18.78 1.79 -13.35
N CYS A 875 -17.78 1.02 -13.78
CA CYS A 875 -16.70 0.60 -12.91
C CYS A 875 -15.60 1.68 -12.96
N VAL A 876 -15.37 2.35 -11.83
CA VAL A 876 -14.41 3.45 -11.69
C VAL A 876 -12.98 2.93 -11.79
N TRP A 877 -12.71 1.80 -11.12
CA TRP A 877 -11.45 1.07 -11.23
C TRP A 877 -11.62 -0.41 -10.84
N LYS A 878 -10.71 -1.24 -11.35
CA LYS A 878 -10.56 -2.68 -11.06
C LYS A 878 -9.13 -2.94 -10.59
N LEU A 879 -8.97 -3.45 -9.37
CA LEU A 879 -7.67 -3.80 -8.78
C LEU A 879 -7.53 -5.32 -8.73
N HIS A 880 -6.45 -5.88 -9.30
CA HIS A 880 -6.08 -7.28 -9.08
C HIS A 880 -5.35 -7.41 -7.72
N SER A 881 -5.86 -8.28 -6.85
CA SER A 881 -5.42 -8.39 -5.44
C SER A 881 -4.10 -9.17 -5.23
N GLU A 882 -3.46 -9.60 -6.32
CA GLU A 882 -2.19 -10.35 -6.41
C GLU A 882 -2.16 -11.74 -5.75
N ALA A 883 -2.87 -11.94 -4.65
CA ALA A 883 -2.76 -13.11 -3.78
C ALA A 883 -4.12 -13.81 -3.56
N GLY A 884 -4.68 -14.41 -4.60
CA GLY A 884 -5.87 -15.26 -4.51
C GLY A 884 -7.22 -14.53 -4.50
N ALA A 885 -8.29 -15.26 -4.22
CA ALA A 885 -9.67 -14.77 -4.24
C ALA A 885 -9.96 -13.74 -3.12
N VAL A 886 -10.81 -12.75 -3.40
CA VAL A 886 -11.26 -11.74 -2.41
C VAL A 886 -12.59 -12.16 -1.80
N PHE A 887 -12.50 -13.02 -0.78
CA PHE A 887 -13.65 -13.46 0.01
C PHE A 887 -14.08 -12.43 1.07
N SER A 888 -13.10 -11.79 1.72
CA SER A 888 -13.36 -10.88 2.84
C SER A 888 -14.05 -9.59 2.39
N SER A 889 -14.94 -9.05 3.22
CA SER A 889 -15.62 -7.79 2.91
C SER A 889 -14.66 -6.61 3.06
N PRO A 890 -14.55 -5.70 2.07
CA PRO A 890 -13.77 -4.49 2.22
C PRO A 890 -14.25 -3.65 3.41
N HIS A 891 -13.33 -2.84 3.94
CA HIS A 891 -13.61 -1.90 5.03
C HIS A 891 -13.01 -0.53 4.69
N LEU A 892 -13.85 0.48 4.59
CA LEU A 892 -13.42 1.86 4.33
C LEU A 892 -13.21 2.59 5.66
N ASN A 893 -12.00 3.10 5.89
CA ASN A 893 -11.78 4.18 6.84
C ASN A 893 -11.89 5.53 6.12
N LEU A 894 -12.38 6.55 6.81
CA LEU A 894 -12.43 7.92 6.33
C LEU A 894 -11.18 8.73 6.74
N LEU A 895 -10.55 8.39 7.87
CA LEU A 895 -9.39 9.10 8.42
C LEU A 895 -8.34 8.11 8.98
N PRO A 896 -7.27 7.79 8.23
CA PRO A 896 -7.02 8.18 6.83
C PRO A 896 -8.00 7.50 5.86
N HIS A 897 -8.24 8.13 4.70
CA HIS A 897 -9.17 7.65 3.67
C HIS A 897 -8.59 6.45 2.92
N HIS A 898 -8.66 5.26 3.54
CA HIS A 898 -8.07 4.01 3.10
C HIS A 898 -9.14 2.91 2.99
N LEU A 899 -9.09 2.12 1.93
CA LEU A 899 -9.90 0.92 1.75
C LEU A 899 -9.06 -0.31 2.11
N TYR A 900 -9.42 -1.01 3.18
CA TYR A 900 -8.78 -2.25 3.61
C TYR A 900 -9.45 -3.46 2.97
N ILE A 901 -8.64 -4.35 2.40
CA ILE A 901 -9.03 -5.56 1.68
C ILE A 901 -8.17 -6.72 2.17
N ALA A 902 -8.75 -7.89 2.42
CA ALA A 902 -7.98 -9.10 2.68
C ALA A 902 -8.33 -10.27 1.74
N THR A 903 -7.35 -11.13 1.48
CA THR A 903 -7.45 -12.18 0.45
C THR A 903 -7.29 -13.60 1.01
N LEU A 904 -7.83 -14.59 0.29
CA LEU A 904 -7.63 -16.00 0.62
C LEU A 904 -6.20 -16.50 0.38
N GLY A 905 -5.34 -15.75 -0.32
CA GLY A 905 -3.91 -16.01 -0.36
C GLY A 905 -3.15 -15.50 0.87
N GLY A 906 -3.81 -14.79 1.80
CA GLY A 906 -3.21 -14.32 3.05
C GLY A 906 -2.59 -12.92 2.99
N LEU A 907 -3.06 -12.08 2.06
CA LEU A 907 -2.61 -10.69 1.92
C LEU A 907 -3.66 -9.74 2.51
N LEU A 908 -3.23 -8.80 3.35
CA LEU A 908 -3.98 -7.61 3.74
C LEU A 908 -3.42 -6.42 2.95
N LEU A 909 -4.29 -5.67 2.27
CA LEU A 909 -3.94 -4.48 1.51
C LEU A 909 -4.66 -3.26 2.11
N ALA A 910 -3.98 -2.11 2.11
CA ALA A 910 -4.63 -0.81 2.10
C ALA A 910 -4.59 -0.23 0.70
N VAL A 911 -5.72 0.27 0.22
CA VAL A 911 -5.91 0.77 -1.14
C VAL A 911 -6.47 2.19 -1.07
N ASN A 912 -6.02 3.06 -1.97
CA ASN A 912 -6.57 4.39 -2.11
C ASN A 912 -7.99 4.29 -2.74
N PRO A 913 -9.07 4.68 -2.05
CA PRO A 913 -10.44 4.45 -2.52
C PRO A 913 -10.78 5.14 -3.85
N ILE A 914 -10.09 6.24 -4.16
CA ILE A 914 -10.33 7.07 -5.35
C ILE A 914 -9.64 6.48 -6.59
N THR A 915 -8.40 6.01 -6.44
CA THR A 915 -7.55 5.58 -7.57
C THR A 915 -7.44 4.07 -7.75
N GLY A 916 -7.81 3.27 -6.73
CA GLY A 916 -7.60 1.82 -6.74
C GLY A 916 -6.15 1.38 -6.54
N ASN A 917 -5.21 2.32 -6.36
CA ASN A 917 -3.80 2.01 -6.14
C ASN A 917 -3.56 1.47 -4.72
N ALA A 918 -2.77 0.41 -4.60
CA ALA A 918 -2.32 -0.08 -3.31
C ALA A 918 -1.39 0.95 -2.62
N ILE A 919 -1.69 1.25 -1.36
CA ILE A 919 -0.90 2.14 -0.48
C ILE A 919 0.17 1.31 0.23
N TRP A 920 -0.23 0.16 0.79
CA TRP A 920 0.66 -0.84 1.36
C TRP A 920 0.03 -2.23 1.27
N LYS A 921 0.86 -3.26 1.42
CA LYS A 921 0.43 -4.67 1.50
C LYS A 921 1.24 -5.41 2.55
N SER A 922 0.57 -6.27 3.31
CA SER A 922 1.13 -7.05 4.41
C SER A 922 0.68 -8.50 4.30
N PHE A 923 1.61 -9.44 4.48
CA PHE A 923 1.37 -10.88 4.27
C PHE A 923 1.32 -11.62 5.59
N CYS A 924 0.20 -12.27 5.90
CA CYS A 924 -0.05 -12.98 7.15
C CYS A 924 0.29 -14.49 7.08
N GLY A 925 0.77 -15.00 5.94
CA GLY A 925 1.27 -16.38 5.82
C GLY A 925 0.23 -17.48 5.64
N LYS A 926 -1.04 -17.21 5.96
CA LYS A 926 -2.20 -18.11 5.75
C LYS A 926 -3.43 -17.34 5.25
N PRO A 927 -4.44 -18.02 4.68
CA PRO A 927 -5.66 -17.38 4.19
C PRO A 927 -6.33 -16.46 5.21
N ILE A 928 -6.93 -15.38 4.73
CA ILE A 928 -7.70 -14.43 5.56
C ILE A 928 -9.16 -14.46 5.12
N PHE A 929 -10.01 -15.07 5.94
CA PHE A 929 -11.47 -15.06 5.78
C PHE A 929 -12.11 -13.88 6.52
N SER A 930 -11.50 -13.46 7.65
CA SER A 930 -11.87 -12.26 8.40
C SER A 930 -11.92 -11.04 7.47
N SER A 931 -13.01 -10.29 7.54
CA SER A 931 -13.03 -8.92 7.03
C SER A 931 -12.14 -8.05 7.92
N PRO A 932 -11.34 -7.11 7.37
CA PRO A 932 -10.69 -6.11 8.19
C PRO A 932 -11.72 -5.22 8.90
N HIS A 933 -11.35 -4.72 10.08
CA HIS A 933 -12.08 -3.71 10.84
C HIS A 933 -11.07 -2.78 11.49
N CYS A 934 -11.34 -1.48 11.54
CA CYS A 934 -10.38 -0.50 12.02
C CYS A 934 -11.03 0.58 12.89
N ASN A 935 -10.24 1.14 13.80
CA ASN A 935 -10.56 2.36 14.53
C ASN A 935 -9.75 3.55 13.95
N LYS A 936 -9.48 4.57 14.76
CA LYS A 936 -8.72 5.77 14.36
C LYS A 936 -7.20 5.56 14.27
N ASP A 937 -6.71 4.49 14.89
CA ASP A 937 -5.28 4.28 15.16
C ASP A 937 -4.74 3.05 14.40
N CYS A 938 -5.57 2.01 14.26
CA CYS A 938 -5.17 0.70 13.75
C CYS A 938 -6.27 -0.03 12.96
N VAL A 939 -5.84 -0.99 12.13
CA VAL A 939 -6.69 -1.97 11.46
C VAL A 939 -6.35 -3.39 11.96
N CYS A 940 -7.38 -4.12 12.36
CA CYS A 940 -7.27 -5.50 12.84
C CYS A 940 -7.86 -6.49 11.83
N VAL A 941 -7.28 -7.68 11.75
CA VAL A 941 -7.77 -8.78 10.91
C VAL A 941 -7.39 -10.15 11.49
N GLY A 942 -8.35 -11.08 11.52
CA GLY A 942 -8.14 -12.47 11.94
C GLY A 942 -7.60 -13.35 10.81
N CYS A 943 -6.71 -14.28 11.12
CA CYS A 943 -6.11 -15.18 10.13
C CYS A 943 -6.32 -16.66 10.50
N VAL A 944 -6.33 -17.52 9.49
CA VAL A 944 -6.50 -18.98 9.63
C VAL A 944 -5.31 -19.65 10.33
N ASP A 945 -4.18 -18.95 10.49
CA ASP A 945 -3.06 -19.39 11.33
C ASP A 945 -3.35 -19.30 12.85
N GLY A 946 -4.52 -18.79 13.25
CA GLY A 946 -4.93 -18.59 14.64
C GLY A 946 -4.48 -17.27 15.26
N ASN A 947 -3.92 -16.35 14.47
CA ASN A 947 -3.51 -15.04 14.95
C ASN A 947 -4.51 -13.94 14.56
N LEU A 948 -4.83 -13.07 15.52
CA LEU A 948 -5.39 -11.75 15.25
C LEU A 948 -4.21 -10.80 15.06
N TYR A 949 -4.14 -10.19 13.88
CA TYR A 949 -3.10 -9.23 13.54
C TYR A 949 -3.62 -7.80 13.64
N CYS A 950 -2.85 -6.92 14.26
CA CYS A 950 -3.10 -5.48 14.31
C CYS A 950 -2.01 -4.73 13.56
N PHE A 951 -2.42 -3.85 12.65
CA PHE A 951 -1.54 -3.00 11.87
C PHE A 951 -1.88 -1.53 12.06
N SER A 952 -0.87 -0.64 12.02
CA SER A 952 -1.11 0.79 11.87
C SER A 952 -1.75 1.05 10.51
N HIS A 953 -2.40 2.20 10.35
CA HIS A 953 -2.93 2.61 9.04
C HIS A 953 -1.83 2.82 7.97
N PHE A 954 -0.54 2.72 8.34
CA PHE A 954 0.62 2.77 7.45
C PHE A 954 1.20 1.38 7.10
N GLY A 955 0.61 0.30 7.61
CA GLY A 955 0.97 -1.10 7.28
C GLY A 955 1.97 -1.75 8.23
N GLU A 956 2.37 -1.05 9.28
CA GLU A 956 3.28 -1.55 10.30
C GLU A 956 2.53 -2.48 11.25
N LYS A 957 3.03 -3.69 11.50
CA LYS A 957 2.39 -4.59 12.47
C LYS A 957 2.68 -4.10 13.89
N ILE A 958 1.65 -3.63 14.59
CA ILE A 958 1.75 -3.12 15.97
C ILE A 958 1.92 -4.29 16.93
N TRP A 959 0.99 -5.26 16.86
CA TRP A 959 1.00 -6.47 17.68
C TRP A 959 0.33 -7.64 16.97
N LYS A 960 0.44 -8.82 17.57
CA LYS A 960 -0.37 -10.00 17.24
C LYS A 960 -0.88 -10.64 18.53
N PHE A 961 -2.10 -11.14 18.50
CA PHE A 961 -2.64 -12.02 19.54
C PHE A 961 -2.80 -13.43 18.94
N SER A 962 -2.51 -14.48 19.71
CA SER A 962 -2.59 -15.88 19.26
C SER A 962 -3.67 -16.61 20.05
N SER A 963 -4.69 -17.15 19.36
CA SER A 963 -5.65 -18.10 19.93
C SER A 963 -5.22 -19.55 19.65
N ASN A 964 -5.96 -20.54 20.18
CA ASN A 964 -5.61 -21.96 20.04
C ASN A 964 -6.18 -22.61 18.76
N GLY A 965 -6.85 -21.83 17.90
CA GLY A 965 -7.50 -22.33 16.69
C GLY A 965 -7.67 -21.22 15.64
N PRO A 966 -7.98 -21.57 14.38
CA PRO A 966 -8.14 -20.60 13.30
C PRO A 966 -9.13 -19.46 13.62
N ILE A 967 -8.81 -18.24 13.18
CA ILE A 967 -9.71 -17.07 13.34
C ILE A 967 -10.36 -16.76 11.98
N PHE A 968 -11.62 -17.15 11.86
CA PHE A 968 -12.49 -16.81 10.71
C PHE A 968 -13.43 -15.65 11.02
N SER A 969 -13.86 -15.51 12.28
CA SER A 969 -14.64 -14.36 12.75
C SER A 969 -13.87 -13.08 12.51
N SER A 970 -14.57 -12.03 12.08
CA SER A 970 -13.95 -10.71 11.89
C SER A 970 -13.91 -9.97 13.23
N PRO A 971 -12.87 -9.18 13.51
CA PRO A 971 -12.84 -8.35 14.70
C PRO A 971 -13.98 -7.33 14.67
N CYS A 972 -14.60 -7.13 15.82
CA CYS A 972 -15.53 -6.06 16.10
C CYS A 972 -14.80 -5.04 17.00
N ILE A 973 -14.64 -3.83 16.49
CA ILE A 973 -14.18 -2.66 17.25
C ILE A 973 -15.36 -1.69 17.30
N SER A 974 -15.66 -1.14 18.47
CA SER A 974 -16.85 -0.32 18.70
C SER A 974 -16.47 1.06 19.20
N ASP A 975 -17.22 2.10 18.85
CA ASP A 975 -17.00 3.44 19.41
C ASP A 975 -17.36 3.52 20.90
N PHE A 976 -18.14 2.56 21.41
CA PHE A 976 -18.56 2.47 22.83
C PHE A 976 -17.47 1.91 23.76
N SER A 977 -16.53 1.14 23.21
CA SER A 977 -15.49 0.43 23.95
C SER A 977 -14.27 0.29 23.06
N SER A 978 -13.12 0.82 23.50
CA SER A 978 -11.83 0.68 22.79
C SER A 978 -11.42 -0.79 22.54
N ASP A 979 -12.03 -1.71 23.26
CA ASP A 979 -11.75 -3.14 23.23
C ASP A 979 -12.18 -3.83 21.92
N ILE A 980 -11.49 -4.91 21.60
CA ILE A 980 -11.58 -5.64 20.33
C ILE A 980 -12.14 -7.03 20.62
N PHE A 981 -13.31 -7.32 20.06
CA PHE A 981 -14.02 -8.59 20.26
C PHE A 981 -13.94 -9.47 19.00
N PHE A 982 -13.65 -10.75 19.16
CA PHE A 982 -13.61 -11.69 18.03
C PHE A 982 -13.85 -13.14 18.47
N GLY A 983 -14.38 -13.95 17.57
CA GLY A 983 -14.53 -15.39 17.75
C GLY A 983 -13.35 -16.20 17.19
N SER A 984 -13.15 -17.42 17.67
CA SER A 984 -12.20 -18.38 17.11
C SER A 984 -12.79 -19.79 17.00
N HIS A 985 -12.14 -20.63 16.19
CA HIS A 985 -12.48 -22.04 16.02
C HIS A 985 -11.94 -22.95 17.14
N ASP A 986 -11.37 -22.37 18.20
CA ASP A 986 -11.04 -23.07 19.46
C ASP A 986 -12.20 -23.09 20.48
N ASN A 987 -13.41 -22.69 20.06
CA ASN A 987 -14.60 -22.52 20.89
C ASN A 987 -14.50 -21.39 21.94
N PHE A 988 -13.70 -20.34 21.68
CA PHE A 988 -13.70 -19.14 22.51
C PHE A 988 -14.13 -17.87 21.74
N THR A 989 -14.78 -16.97 22.47
CA THR A 989 -14.85 -15.54 22.15
C THR A 989 -13.85 -14.80 23.02
N TYR A 990 -13.07 -13.92 22.40
CA TYR A 990 -11.98 -13.18 23.03
C TYR A 990 -12.31 -11.69 23.09
N CYS A 991 -11.87 -11.04 24.17
CA CYS A 991 -11.81 -9.59 24.31
C CYS A 991 -10.37 -9.16 24.58
N CYS A 992 -9.81 -8.33 23.71
CA CYS A 992 -8.47 -7.78 23.83
C CYS A 992 -8.50 -6.25 23.88
N SER A 993 -7.56 -5.62 24.58
CA SER A 993 -7.38 -4.16 24.52
C SER A 993 -6.83 -3.72 23.15
N THR A 994 -6.84 -2.42 22.89
CA THR A 994 -6.17 -1.80 21.73
C THR A 994 -4.67 -2.10 21.63
N GLU A 995 -4.03 -2.50 22.73
CA GLU A 995 -2.62 -2.86 22.84
C GLU A 995 -2.36 -4.36 22.57
N GLY A 996 -3.43 -5.15 22.36
CA GLY A 996 -3.34 -6.60 22.13
C GLY A 996 -3.30 -7.45 23.40
N ASN A 997 -3.51 -6.85 24.58
CA ASN A 997 -3.56 -7.56 25.86
C ASN A 997 -4.92 -8.25 26.04
N LEU A 998 -4.92 -9.53 26.44
CA LEU A 998 -6.14 -10.27 26.75
C LEU A 998 -6.82 -9.70 28.00
N LEU A 999 -8.06 -9.24 27.86
CA LEU A 999 -8.88 -8.76 28.99
C LEU A 999 -9.70 -9.90 29.59
N TRP A 1000 -10.42 -10.64 28.74
CA TRP A 1000 -11.14 -11.85 29.11
C TRP A 1000 -11.36 -12.76 27.89
N LYS A 1001 -11.70 -14.02 28.14
CA LYS A 1001 -12.22 -14.94 27.13
C LYS A 1001 -13.42 -15.72 27.67
N PHE A 1002 -14.37 -16.02 26.80
CA PHE A 1002 -15.60 -16.76 27.10
C PHE A 1002 -15.64 -18.05 26.29
N GLU A 1003 -15.92 -19.18 26.93
CA GLU A 1003 -16.01 -20.50 26.28
C GLU A 1003 -17.42 -20.72 25.71
N THR A 1004 -17.52 -20.87 24.39
CA THR A 1004 -18.77 -21.15 23.69
C THR A 1004 -18.97 -22.66 23.50
N THR A 1005 -20.21 -23.09 23.28
CA THR A 1005 -20.54 -24.52 23.07
C THR A 1005 -20.06 -25.09 21.73
N SER A 1006 -19.57 -24.25 20.82
CA SER A 1006 -19.04 -24.61 19.50
C SER A 1006 -18.20 -23.46 18.93
N THR A 1007 -17.65 -23.63 17.73
CA THR A 1007 -16.78 -22.65 17.07
C THR A 1007 -17.51 -21.33 16.80
N VAL A 1008 -16.78 -20.22 16.81
CA VAL A 1008 -17.37 -18.89 16.61
C VAL A 1008 -16.95 -18.33 15.25
N TYR A 1009 -17.83 -18.46 14.26
CA TYR A 1009 -17.66 -17.89 12.92
C TYR A 1009 -18.27 -16.48 12.81
N ALA A 1010 -19.39 -16.24 13.50
CA ALA A 1010 -20.10 -14.97 13.50
C ALA A 1010 -19.23 -13.83 14.06
N ILE A 1011 -19.44 -12.62 13.55
CA ILE A 1011 -18.86 -11.38 14.09
C ILE A 1011 -19.68 -10.99 15.33
N PRO A 1012 -19.06 -10.76 16.51
CA PRO A 1012 -19.75 -10.22 17.67
C PRO A 1012 -20.39 -8.85 17.40
N PHE A 1013 -21.43 -8.50 18.15
CA PHE A 1013 -22.09 -7.19 18.03
C PHE A 1013 -22.21 -6.51 19.40
N VAL A 1014 -21.58 -5.34 19.56
CA VAL A 1014 -21.59 -4.54 20.80
C VAL A 1014 -22.82 -3.64 20.82
N PHE A 1015 -23.53 -3.52 21.95
CA PHE A 1015 -24.69 -2.65 22.07
C PHE A 1015 -24.97 -2.21 23.52
N HIS A 1016 -25.81 -1.19 23.69
CA HIS A 1016 -26.34 -0.79 25.00
C HIS A 1016 -27.82 -1.15 25.11
N HIS A 1017 -28.25 -1.61 26.28
CA HIS A 1017 -29.68 -1.83 26.55
C HIS A 1017 -30.28 -0.60 27.25
N PRO A 1018 -31.39 -0.01 26.75
CA PRO A 1018 -31.94 1.23 27.31
C PRO A 1018 -32.37 1.17 28.79
N ALA A 1019 -32.63 -0.02 29.35
CA ALA A 1019 -33.00 -0.19 30.75
C ALA A 1019 -31.80 -0.47 31.68
N LEU A 1020 -30.66 -0.91 31.15
CA LEU A 1020 -29.42 -1.16 31.88
C LEU A 1020 -28.49 0.05 31.72
N GLN A 1021 -28.76 1.11 32.48
CA GLN A 1021 -28.06 2.39 32.36
C GLN A 1021 -26.56 2.23 32.67
N GLY A 1022 -25.73 2.32 31.62
CA GLY A 1022 -24.27 2.31 31.71
C GLY A 1022 -23.59 0.98 31.35
N GLU A 1023 -24.35 -0.08 31.10
CA GLU A 1023 -23.77 -1.38 30.73
C GLU A 1023 -23.62 -1.55 29.21
N THR A 1024 -22.47 -2.04 28.79
CA THR A 1024 -22.17 -2.44 27.42
C THR A 1024 -22.31 -3.95 27.29
N LEU A 1025 -23.14 -4.41 26.35
CA LEU A 1025 -23.42 -5.81 26.09
C LEU A 1025 -22.82 -6.25 24.75
N LEU A 1026 -22.61 -7.55 24.60
CA LEU A 1026 -22.05 -8.20 23.43
C LEU A 1026 -22.93 -9.39 23.01
N ALA A 1027 -23.53 -9.31 21.82
CA ALA A 1027 -24.22 -10.44 21.20
C ALA A 1027 -23.22 -11.31 20.42
N VAL A 1028 -23.18 -12.60 20.75
CA VAL A 1028 -22.28 -13.61 20.17
C VAL A 1028 -23.11 -14.79 19.66
N ALA A 1029 -22.73 -15.40 18.55
CA ALA A 1029 -23.36 -16.62 18.05
C ALA A 1029 -22.32 -17.70 17.71
N SER A 1030 -22.50 -18.91 18.25
CA SER A 1030 -21.67 -20.08 17.94
C SER A 1030 -22.33 -20.97 16.87
N THR A 1031 -21.51 -21.72 16.13
CA THR A 1031 -21.94 -22.49 14.95
C THR A 1031 -22.97 -23.57 15.24
N ASP A 1032 -23.09 -24.03 16.49
CA ASP A 1032 -24.15 -24.94 16.93
C ASP A 1032 -25.53 -24.27 17.02
N GLY A 1033 -25.63 -22.96 16.80
CA GLY A 1033 -26.87 -22.19 16.84
C GLY A 1033 -27.17 -21.54 18.19
N LYS A 1034 -26.23 -21.52 19.14
CA LYS A 1034 -26.44 -20.83 20.43
C LYS A 1034 -26.08 -19.34 20.32
N ILE A 1035 -26.99 -18.49 20.76
CA ILE A 1035 -26.83 -17.04 20.89
C ILE A 1035 -26.54 -16.74 22.36
N TRP A 1036 -25.57 -15.87 22.61
CA TRP A 1036 -25.18 -15.43 23.93
C TRP A 1036 -25.21 -13.90 24.00
N ILE A 1037 -25.67 -13.37 25.14
CA ILE A 1037 -25.57 -11.96 25.50
C ILE A 1037 -24.60 -11.91 26.67
N LEU A 1038 -23.43 -11.35 26.42
CA LEU A 1038 -22.37 -11.21 27.41
C LEU A 1038 -22.25 -9.75 27.86
N ASN A 1039 -21.85 -9.52 29.10
CA ASN A 1039 -21.35 -8.22 29.51
C ASN A 1039 -19.99 -7.97 28.83
N ALA A 1040 -19.88 -6.90 28.03
CA ALA A 1040 -18.70 -6.66 27.20
C ALA A 1040 -17.43 -6.38 28.01
N LYS A 1041 -17.56 -5.93 29.27
CA LYS A 1041 -16.41 -5.63 30.14
C LYS A 1041 -15.90 -6.85 30.90
N THR A 1042 -16.77 -7.80 31.25
CA THR A 1042 -16.42 -8.94 32.13
C THR A 1042 -16.48 -10.30 31.43
N GLY A 1043 -17.16 -10.42 30.29
CA GLY A 1043 -17.42 -11.68 29.60
C GLY A 1043 -18.47 -12.57 30.29
N LEU A 1044 -19.15 -12.08 31.34
CA LEU A 1044 -20.20 -12.82 32.04
C LEU A 1044 -21.47 -12.95 31.18
N VAL A 1045 -22.18 -14.07 31.32
CA VAL A 1045 -23.40 -14.36 30.56
C VAL A 1045 -24.61 -13.70 31.23
N GLU A 1046 -25.17 -12.69 30.58
CA GLU A 1046 -26.41 -12.02 31.00
C GLU A 1046 -27.66 -12.70 30.41
N GLY A 1047 -27.54 -13.33 29.24
CA GLY A 1047 -28.62 -14.06 28.58
C GLY A 1047 -28.14 -15.06 27.54
N GLU A 1048 -28.95 -16.04 27.20
CA GLU A 1048 -28.68 -17.03 26.14
C GLU A 1048 -29.97 -17.53 25.48
N GLU A 1049 -29.88 -17.98 24.24
CA GLU A 1049 -30.98 -18.57 23.47
C GLU A 1049 -30.43 -19.60 22.46
N LYS A 1050 -31.22 -20.61 22.07
CA LYS A 1050 -30.77 -21.71 21.22
C LYS A 1050 -31.62 -21.87 19.96
N LEU A 1051 -31.04 -21.53 18.81
CA LEU A 1051 -31.67 -21.76 17.52
C LEU A 1051 -31.64 -23.25 17.11
N PRO A 1052 -32.60 -23.71 16.26
CA PRO A 1052 -32.74 -25.12 15.90
C PRO A 1052 -31.71 -25.65 14.89
N GLY A 1053 -30.73 -24.84 14.48
CA GLY A 1053 -29.78 -25.16 13.42
C GLY A 1053 -28.55 -24.26 13.47
N GLU A 1054 -27.59 -24.53 12.60
CA GLU A 1054 -26.31 -23.83 12.60
C GLU A 1054 -26.44 -22.32 12.31
N VAL A 1055 -25.58 -21.51 12.94
CA VAL A 1055 -25.54 -20.05 12.76
C VAL A 1055 -24.15 -19.62 12.26
N PHE A 1056 -24.11 -19.17 11.01
CA PHE A 1056 -22.96 -18.49 10.38
C PHE A 1056 -23.23 -17.00 10.16
N SER A 1057 -24.51 -16.62 10.11
CA SER A 1057 -24.97 -15.23 10.11
C SER A 1057 -24.51 -14.51 11.37
N SER A 1058 -23.96 -13.29 11.22
CA SER A 1058 -23.59 -12.46 12.38
C SER A 1058 -24.82 -11.73 12.91
N PRO A 1059 -25.06 -11.70 14.23
CA PRO A 1059 -26.17 -10.97 14.81
C PRO A 1059 -26.04 -9.46 14.54
N VAL A 1060 -27.18 -8.79 14.38
CA VAL A 1060 -27.28 -7.32 14.35
C VAL A 1060 -28.32 -6.89 15.36
N VAL A 1061 -27.99 -5.87 16.16
CA VAL A 1061 -28.86 -5.34 17.20
C VAL A 1061 -29.32 -3.93 16.82
N TRP A 1062 -30.62 -3.66 17.01
CA TRP A 1062 -31.21 -2.34 16.86
C TRP A 1062 -32.17 -2.06 18.02
N GLY A 1063 -31.85 -1.07 18.86
CA GLY A 1063 -32.57 -0.83 20.11
C GLY A 1063 -32.56 -2.08 21.00
N THR A 1064 -33.73 -2.66 21.27
CA THR A 1064 -33.88 -3.91 22.03
C THR A 1064 -34.08 -5.15 21.14
N THR A 1065 -34.01 -5.04 19.81
CA THR A 1065 -34.23 -6.19 18.92
C THR A 1065 -32.93 -6.77 18.38
N ILE A 1066 -32.79 -8.10 18.43
CA ILE A 1066 -31.65 -8.85 17.91
C ILE A 1066 -32.09 -9.67 16.70
N ILE A 1067 -31.40 -9.51 15.58
CA ILE A 1067 -31.76 -10.14 14.30
C ILE A 1067 -30.59 -11.02 13.82
N VAL A 1068 -30.87 -12.28 13.46
CA VAL A 1068 -29.85 -13.24 13.02
C VAL A 1068 -30.41 -14.30 12.06
N GLY A 1069 -29.63 -14.68 11.05
CA GLY A 1069 -29.95 -15.78 10.12
C GLY A 1069 -29.53 -17.15 10.64
N CYS A 1070 -30.24 -18.19 10.24
CA CYS A 1070 -29.98 -19.58 10.62
C CYS A 1070 -29.99 -20.51 9.40
N ARG A 1071 -29.18 -21.57 9.45
CA ARG A 1071 -29.13 -22.59 8.38
C ARG A 1071 -30.35 -23.49 8.30
N ASN A 1072 -31.29 -23.39 9.25
CA ASN A 1072 -32.60 -24.04 9.19
C ASN A 1072 -33.62 -23.31 8.28
N ASN A 1073 -33.15 -22.44 7.38
CA ASN A 1073 -33.90 -21.61 6.43
C ASN A 1073 -34.54 -20.33 6.97
N TYR A 1074 -34.49 -20.08 8.29
CA TYR A 1074 -35.16 -18.92 8.89
C TYR A 1074 -34.18 -17.78 9.24
N ILE A 1075 -34.66 -16.55 9.08
CA ILE A 1075 -34.18 -15.38 9.84
C ILE A 1075 -35.05 -15.21 11.08
N TYR A 1076 -34.42 -14.91 12.22
CA TYR A 1076 -35.06 -14.74 13.52
C TYR A 1076 -34.91 -13.29 14.01
N CYS A 1077 -35.94 -12.78 14.67
CA CYS A 1077 -35.94 -11.51 15.38
C CYS A 1077 -36.41 -11.73 16.83
N PHE A 1078 -35.56 -11.35 17.79
CA PHE A 1078 -35.81 -11.49 19.22
C PHE A 1078 -35.94 -10.12 19.88
N ASP A 1079 -36.82 -10.01 20.87
CA ASP A 1079 -36.86 -8.92 21.83
C ASP A 1079 -36.01 -9.25 23.05
N LEU A 1080 -35.10 -8.36 23.41
CA LEU A 1080 -34.28 -8.48 24.61
C LEU A 1080 -34.99 -7.84 25.81
N CYS A 1081 -35.49 -8.69 26.71
CA CYS A 1081 -36.29 -8.31 27.88
C CYS A 1081 -35.52 -8.53 29.18
N VAL A 1082 -35.57 -7.53 30.07
CA VAL A 1082 -35.05 -7.63 31.45
C VAL A 1082 -36.09 -8.31 32.33
N SER A 1083 -35.74 -9.44 32.96
CA SER A 1083 -36.67 -10.08 33.91
C SER A 1083 -36.61 -9.39 35.27
N LYS A 1084 -37.61 -8.58 35.61
CA LYS A 1084 -37.85 -8.18 37.00
C LYS A 1084 -38.59 -9.30 37.72
N THR A 1085 -37.90 -10.03 38.59
CA THR A 1085 -38.52 -10.96 39.55
C THR A 1085 -39.40 -10.19 40.52
N LYS A 1086 -40.68 -10.04 40.18
CA LYS A 1086 -41.73 -9.73 41.16
C LYS A 1086 -41.90 -10.94 42.07
N TYR A 1087 -41.42 -10.83 43.30
CA TYR A 1087 -41.95 -11.67 44.38
C TYR A 1087 -43.42 -11.30 44.59
N GLY A 1088 -44.30 -12.28 44.41
CA GLY A 1088 -45.74 -12.13 44.59
C GLY A 1088 -46.21 -12.81 45.86
N VAL A 1089 -46.60 -11.98 46.84
CA VAL A 1089 -47.19 -12.31 48.16
C VAL A 1089 -46.23 -12.98 49.15
#